data_AF-A0A821ZAL8-F1
#
_entry.id   AF-A0A821ZAL8-F1
#
_cell.length_a   1.000
_cell.length_b   1.000
_cell.length_c   1.000
_cell.angle_alpha   90.00
_cell.angle_beta   90.00
_cell.angle_gamma   90.00
#
_symmetry.space_group_name_H-M   'P 1'
#
loop_
_entity.id
_entity.type
_entity.pdbx_description
1 polymer ?
#
loop_
_entity_poly.entity_id
_entity_poly.type
_entity_poly.pdbx_seq_one_letter_code
_entity_poly.pdbx_strand_id
1 'polypeptide(L)'
;ICYITIIIVISIRLDVMAMMYLIWLGIFLISSRRFIQRIWSIYIFFHIIVFPVQYMSAVGAPPNLGFEYPWLAVNFNSWPQLKRWLYLPDYVTPPIATHLIADFFQFLFACQQWRVFVYETNEEDRKYAEAGGSNYEIIHDNDVYKNNRTSNFVTDLRNWLDYFKYEIFMYGIWSVVLIMYLTGTWRIDYLSFGYLMACIYFLWDGQNFLIKHITVILRLDGLCMMFLLLQKRIFASHYWQYIVTELDSQAKFVSQGGILFNEMLCKQREEDDRREEQTVMKTIQNLKYIKEQHLRLNQSDSKVASKLVEPSEHFEAIRSGDYYMFNYKSNEEEDEGKQDKAIDILEQFFRVLSACDKDAAVAVAIQKHPISPVIESNSQKFTTSPSFSSLSLPLAATTITTTMPLLQVPIEITSVEPKEIESKKKEKLIFIKIRLIGEIITDYFIDLFNQYSHDYRKVSRKLAKMKSEDKVIQRECIQLKTNDDKASVIDMDKMADNNHPDRYVHLRKPSQPIDINQRSRPYRLFNSLFYFIMSQSELLCYSAMIIKHLTLGGLLSMLLPLSIFLWTTLSPRPSRNYWIAVLIYTHVMIGITYLYQIQFYDWNIDTTDAHPLSVINIIGVTRKETAFSIADLFLFSSLFLHRSILMQLGLWKAEQTTLNDSTSTDVNHSERKHESNEQSKSTRIKSYFMTLIKRFHNQLQQPLFVRDFYVPMFFCDFINIILVISFYSAFGEQTGVNFVQTIKENRVPLSFVGILLIQFIFIIIDRALYLRCNVYGKLCFQLFQVIIVHIWLFLVLPNETETKFRDNCAAQFWYVFKCIYFGCSSIQIRSKYPKHRIRNALMQRFNYFNQYVYRM
;
A
#
# COMPACT_ATOMS: atom_id res chain seq x y z
N ILE A 1 -31.45 11.45 6.97
CA ILE A 1 -31.95 11.13 8.33
C ILE A 1 -33.29 10.41 8.22
N CYS A 2 -34.35 11.04 7.68
CA CYS A 2 -35.66 10.37 7.53
C CYS A 2 -35.61 9.02 6.80
N TYR A 3 -34.80 8.87 5.76
CA TYR A 3 -34.63 7.58 5.09
C TYR A 3 -33.96 6.52 5.97
N ILE A 4 -32.99 6.92 6.80
CA ILE A 4 -32.29 6.03 7.74
C ILE A 4 -33.28 5.53 8.80
N THR A 5 -34.11 6.43 9.32
CA THR A 5 -35.10 6.09 10.34
C THR A 5 -36.21 5.21 9.77
N ILE A 6 -36.59 5.34 8.49
CA ILE A 6 -37.47 4.36 7.82
C ILE A 6 -36.82 2.98 7.79
N ILE A 7 -35.54 2.89 7.42
CA ILE A 7 -34.82 1.60 7.39
C ILE A 7 -34.74 0.98 8.79
N ILE A 8 -34.47 1.78 9.82
CA ILE A 8 -34.46 1.33 11.22
C ILE A 8 -35.84 0.78 11.60
N VAL A 9 -36.92 1.49 11.28
CA VAL A 9 -38.30 1.02 11.53
C VAL A 9 -38.54 -0.30 10.83
N ILE A 10 -38.21 -0.43 9.55
CA ILE A 10 -38.36 -1.68 8.78
C ILE A 10 -37.60 -2.83 9.45
N SER A 11 -36.40 -2.55 9.95
CA SER A 11 -35.50 -3.54 10.56
C SER A 11 -35.99 -4.01 11.94
N ILE A 12 -36.64 -3.13 12.71
CA ILE A 12 -37.21 -3.45 14.02
C ILE A 12 -38.57 -4.16 13.88
N ARG A 13 -39.40 -3.71 12.93
CA ARG A 13 -40.79 -4.16 12.77
C ARG A 13 -40.92 -5.54 12.11
N LEU A 14 -40.24 -5.75 10.96
CA LEU A 14 -40.31 -6.98 10.15
C LEU A 14 -41.74 -7.56 9.95
N ASP A 15 -42.76 -6.70 9.91
CA ASP A 15 -44.18 -7.02 9.82
C ASP A 15 -44.83 -6.43 8.54
N VAL A 16 -46.14 -6.54 8.38
CA VAL A 16 -46.86 -5.95 7.24
C VAL A 16 -46.67 -4.42 7.14
N MET A 17 -46.50 -3.74 8.27
CA MET A 17 -46.25 -2.29 8.29
C MET A 17 -44.87 -1.96 7.76
N ALA A 18 -43.87 -2.78 8.06
CA ALA A 18 -42.54 -2.68 7.45
C ALA A 18 -42.62 -2.77 5.92
N MET A 19 -43.50 -3.60 5.35
CA MET A 19 -43.72 -3.68 3.90
C MET A 19 -44.30 -2.37 3.33
N MET A 20 -45.24 -1.74 4.03
CA MET A 20 -45.77 -0.43 3.63
C MET A 20 -44.69 0.67 3.68
N TYR A 21 -43.86 0.66 4.72
CA TYR A 21 -42.72 1.57 4.81
C TYR A 21 -41.69 1.32 3.70
N LEU A 22 -41.48 0.07 3.28
CA LEU A 22 -40.61 -0.28 2.16
C LEU A 22 -41.13 0.28 0.82
N ILE A 23 -42.45 0.26 0.60
CA ILE A 23 -43.06 0.86 -0.60
C ILE A 23 -42.83 2.38 -0.63
N TRP A 24 -43.09 3.07 0.49
CA TRP A 24 -42.80 4.50 0.62
C TRP A 24 -41.32 4.81 0.37
N LEU A 25 -40.44 3.98 0.92
CA LEU A 25 -39.01 4.09 0.74
C LEU A 25 -38.59 3.96 -0.72
N GLY A 26 -39.14 3.00 -1.45
CA GLY A 26 -38.91 2.82 -2.88
C GLY A 26 -39.35 4.03 -3.72
N ILE A 27 -40.53 4.59 -3.42
CA ILE A 27 -41.03 5.81 -4.09
C ILE A 27 -40.07 6.99 -3.86
N PHE A 28 -39.58 7.16 -2.62
CA PHE A 28 -38.66 8.25 -2.29
C PHE A 28 -37.27 8.09 -2.91
N LEU A 29 -36.77 6.86 -3.07
CA LEU A 29 -35.46 6.61 -3.67
C LEU A 29 -35.41 6.96 -5.16
N ILE A 30 -36.47 6.65 -5.90
CA ILE A 30 -36.56 6.86 -7.35
C ILE A 30 -36.83 8.33 -7.69
N SER A 31 -37.45 9.06 -6.77
CA SER A 31 -37.95 10.42 -6.98
C SER A 31 -36.89 11.50 -6.78
N SER A 32 -37.05 12.63 -7.49
CA SER A 32 -36.24 13.84 -7.26
C SER A 32 -36.73 14.61 -6.03
N ARG A 33 -35.85 15.41 -5.39
CA ARG A 33 -36.20 16.21 -4.19
C ARG A 33 -37.44 17.09 -4.39
N ARG A 34 -37.59 17.69 -5.57
CA ARG A 34 -38.76 18.54 -5.92
C ARG A 34 -40.07 17.75 -5.94
N PHE A 35 -40.01 16.49 -6.39
CA PHE A 35 -41.17 15.61 -6.40
C PHE A 35 -41.49 15.10 -4.99
N ILE A 36 -40.46 14.74 -4.22
CA ILE A 36 -40.60 14.34 -2.80
C ILE A 36 -41.27 15.45 -1.99
N GLN A 37 -40.87 16.71 -2.19
CA GLN A 37 -41.46 17.86 -1.52
C GLN A 37 -42.99 17.96 -1.72
N ARG A 38 -43.50 17.59 -2.90
CA ARG A 38 -44.94 17.59 -3.22
C ARG A 38 -45.68 16.42 -2.56
N ILE A 39 -45.07 15.24 -2.53
CA ILE A 39 -45.69 14.01 -1.97
C ILE A 39 -45.53 13.93 -0.44
N TRP A 40 -44.61 14.69 0.17
CA TRP A 40 -44.33 14.59 1.61
C TRP A 40 -45.57 14.84 2.50
N SER A 41 -46.56 15.62 2.04
CA SER A 41 -47.82 15.87 2.76
C SER A 41 -48.65 14.60 2.89
N ILE A 42 -48.73 13.83 1.80
CA ILE A 42 -49.42 12.54 1.73
C ILE A 42 -48.76 11.55 2.69
N TYR A 43 -47.42 11.57 2.76
CA TYR A 43 -46.68 10.72 3.68
C TYR A 43 -46.90 11.08 5.16
N ILE A 44 -47.00 12.37 5.49
CA ILE A 44 -47.36 12.81 6.85
C ILE A 44 -48.79 12.38 7.20
N PHE A 45 -49.72 12.56 6.26
CA PHE A 45 -51.11 12.14 6.44
C PHE A 45 -51.22 10.63 6.65
N PHE A 46 -50.44 9.84 5.92
CA PHE A 46 -50.32 8.40 6.12
C PHE A 46 -49.94 8.06 7.58
N HIS A 47 -48.93 8.72 8.16
CA HIS A 47 -48.54 8.50 9.56
C HIS A 47 -49.61 8.95 10.56
N ILE A 48 -50.29 10.08 10.31
CA ILE A 48 -51.36 10.58 11.17
C ILE A 48 -52.50 9.55 11.30
N ILE A 49 -52.79 8.79 10.25
CA ILE A 49 -53.80 7.73 10.27
C ILE A 49 -53.23 6.43 10.86
N VAL A 50 -52.07 6.00 10.38
CA VAL A 50 -51.52 4.68 10.68
C VAL A 50 -51.07 4.56 12.13
N PHE A 51 -50.45 5.60 12.70
CA PHE A 51 -49.90 5.52 14.04
C PHE A 51 -50.98 5.31 15.13
N PRO A 52 -52.11 6.05 15.13
CA PRO A 52 -53.24 5.76 16.02
C PRO A 52 -53.85 4.37 15.78
N VAL A 53 -53.98 3.94 14.52
CA VAL A 53 -54.54 2.61 14.20
C VAL A 53 -53.66 1.49 14.77
N GLN A 54 -52.34 1.60 14.63
CA GLN A 54 -51.41 0.63 15.22
C GLN A 54 -51.47 0.63 16.75
N TYR A 55 -51.63 1.80 17.38
CA TYR A 55 -51.78 1.89 18.83
C TYR A 55 -53.09 1.24 19.29
N MET A 56 -54.19 1.48 18.58
CA MET A 56 -55.48 0.83 18.86
C MET A 56 -55.39 -0.69 18.70
N SER A 57 -54.70 -1.20 17.68
CA SER A 57 -54.45 -2.64 17.52
C SER A 57 -53.60 -3.24 18.64
N ALA A 58 -52.70 -2.45 19.25
CA ALA A 58 -51.89 -2.90 20.37
C ALA A 58 -52.65 -2.90 21.71
N VAL A 59 -53.59 -1.97 21.89
CA VAL A 59 -54.47 -1.94 23.06
C VAL A 59 -55.50 -3.05 23.01
N GLY A 60 -56.05 -3.34 21.82
CA GLY A 60 -57.10 -4.34 21.67
C GLY A 60 -58.42 -3.94 22.36
N ALA A 61 -59.38 -4.86 22.36
CA ALA A 61 -60.65 -4.73 23.04
C ALA A 61 -60.48 -5.13 24.51
N PRO A 62 -61.22 -4.53 25.45
CA PRO A 62 -61.18 -4.93 26.84
C PRO A 62 -61.54 -6.42 27.00
N PRO A 63 -60.72 -7.23 27.70
CA PRO A 63 -60.95 -8.67 27.84
C PRO A 63 -62.25 -9.01 28.59
N ASN A 64 -62.76 -8.08 29.40
CA ASN A 64 -63.99 -8.26 30.19
C ASN A 64 -65.28 -8.16 29.35
N LEU A 65 -65.20 -7.78 28.07
CA LEU A 65 -66.38 -7.65 27.19
C LEU A 65 -66.79 -8.98 26.54
N GLY A 66 -66.00 -10.06 26.72
CA GLY A 66 -66.28 -11.36 26.08
C GLY A 66 -66.27 -11.31 24.54
N PHE A 67 -65.65 -10.28 23.96
CA PHE A 67 -65.58 -10.10 22.51
C PHE A 67 -64.46 -10.95 21.92
N GLU A 68 -64.80 -11.97 21.16
CA GLU A 68 -63.84 -12.76 20.38
C GLU A 68 -63.61 -12.13 19.00
N TYR A 69 -62.35 -11.94 18.64
CA TYR A 69 -62.01 -11.39 17.33
C TYR A 69 -62.39 -12.35 16.18
N PRO A 70 -62.87 -11.84 15.02
CA PRO A 70 -63.30 -12.68 13.90
C PRO A 70 -62.23 -13.65 13.37
N TRP A 71 -60.95 -13.28 13.46
CA TRP A 71 -59.82 -14.13 13.06
C TRP A 71 -59.44 -15.20 14.09
N LEU A 72 -60.10 -15.24 15.25
CA LEU A 72 -59.99 -16.37 16.18
C LEU A 72 -60.98 -17.49 15.81
N ALA A 73 -62.08 -17.17 15.13
CA ALA A 73 -63.11 -18.12 14.69
C ALA A 73 -62.73 -18.85 13.38
N VAL A 74 -61.93 -18.19 12.52
CA VAL A 74 -61.30 -18.81 11.35
C VAL A 74 -60.01 -19.48 11.82
N ASN A 75 -59.63 -20.66 11.30
CA ASN A 75 -58.47 -21.50 11.70
C ASN A 75 -57.05 -20.85 11.70
N PHE A 76 -56.91 -19.53 11.85
CA PHE A 76 -55.66 -18.80 12.08
C PHE A 76 -54.95 -19.15 13.39
N ASN A 77 -55.61 -19.82 14.34
CA ASN A 77 -54.93 -20.41 15.50
C ASN A 77 -53.90 -21.48 15.10
N SER A 78 -54.04 -22.09 13.92
CA SER A 78 -53.04 -23.01 13.36
C SER A 78 -51.77 -22.29 12.85
N TRP A 79 -51.81 -20.95 12.70
CA TRP A 79 -50.72 -20.15 12.11
C TRP A 79 -50.36 -18.92 12.97
N PRO A 80 -49.87 -19.12 14.21
CA PRO A 80 -49.59 -18.01 15.15
C PRO A 80 -48.56 -17.00 14.62
N GLN A 81 -47.62 -17.46 13.78
CA GLN A 81 -46.59 -16.59 13.19
C GLN A 81 -47.17 -15.62 12.15
N LEU A 82 -48.15 -16.06 11.36
CA LEU A 82 -48.81 -15.21 10.36
C LEU A 82 -49.64 -14.12 11.04
N LYS A 83 -50.35 -14.47 12.11
CA LYS A 83 -51.13 -13.53 12.93
C LYS A 83 -50.23 -12.43 13.51
N ARG A 84 -49.06 -12.80 14.04
CA ARG A 84 -48.05 -11.86 14.56
C ARG A 84 -47.46 -10.97 13.46
N TRP A 85 -47.20 -11.52 12.27
CA TRP A 85 -46.67 -10.76 11.14
C TRP A 85 -47.67 -9.73 10.57
N LEU A 86 -48.98 -10.02 10.64
CA LEU A 86 -50.03 -9.11 10.19
C LEU A 86 -50.35 -7.99 11.22
N TYR A 87 -49.72 -8.02 12.40
CA TYR A 87 -49.93 -7.04 13.48
C TYR A 87 -51.41 -6.96 13.95
N LEU A 88 -52.09 -8.11 14.03
CA LEU A 88 -53.47 -8.20 14.49
C LEU A 88 -53.58 -8.18 16.02
N PRO A 89 -54.65 -7.60 16.61
CA PRO A 89 -54.94 -7.71 18.03
C PRO A 89 -55.26 -9.16 18.44
N ASP A 90 -54.71 -9.60 19.57
CA ASP A 90 -54.98 -10.91 20.16
C ASP A 90 -54.84 -10.84 21.69
N TYR A 91 -55.64 -11.62 22.41
CA TYR A 91 -55.56 -11.74 23.86
C TYR A 91 -54.43 -12.68 24.32
N VAL A 92 -54.11 -13.71 23.52
CA VAL A 92 -53.13 -14.74 23.89
C VAL A 92 -51.70 -14.26 23.60
N THR A 93 -51.48 -13.69 22.41
CA THR A 93 -50.19 -13.13 22.00
C THR A 93 -50.39 -11.71 21.48
N PRO A 94 -50.48 -10.70 22.36
CA PRO A 94 -50.68 -9.32 21.94
C PRO A 94 -49.48 -8.82 21.11
N PRO A 95 -49.72 -7.92 20.14
CA PRO A 95 -48.64 -7.34 19.36
C PRO A 95 -47.73 -6.46 20.24
N ILE A 96 -46.44 -6.43 19.89
CA ILE A 96 -45.41 -5.80 20.72
C ILE A 96 -45.49 -4.27 20.60
N ALA A 97 -46.01 -3.62 21.63
CA ALA A 97 -46.19 -2.16 21.66
C ALA A 97 -44.86 -1.37 21.65
N THR A 98 -43.74 -1.96 22.08
CA THR A 98 -42.44 -1.27 22.08
C THR A 98 -41.93 -0.95 20.67
N HIS A 99 -42.43 -1.65 19.64
CA HIS A 99 -42.10 -1.36 18.25
C HIS A 99 -42.64 0.00 17.78
N LEU A 100 -43.73 0.52 18.39
CA LEU A 100 -44.28 1.85 18.06
C LEU A 100 -43.34 3.00 18.40
N ILE A 101 -42.37 2.79 19.29
CA ILE A 101 -41.38 3.83 19.64
C ILE A 101 -40.57 4.22 18.39
N ALA A 102 -40.23 3.25 17.55
CA ALA A 102 -39.51 3.49 16.30
C ALA A 102 -40.37 4.31 15.32
N ASP A 103 -41.67 3.97 15.19
CA ASP A 103 -42.61 4.69 14.33
C ASP A 103 -42.85 6.13 14.81
N PHE A 104 -42.87 6.35 16.14
CA PHE A 104 -42.95 7.69 16.72
C PHE A 104 -41.75 8.55 16.31
N PHE A 105 -40.52 8.04 16.43
CA PHE A 105 -39.33 8.78 15.99
C PHE A 105 -39.34 9.02 14.48
N GLN A 106 -39.81 8.05 13.69
CA GLN A 106 -39.97 8.24 12.25
C GLN A 106 -40.97 9.36 11.94
N PHE A 107 -42.10 9.39 12.62
CA PHE A 107 -43.10 10.44 12.47
C PHE A 107 -42.56 11.80 12.89
N LEU A 108 -41.87 11.88 14.04
CA LEU A 108 -41.22 13.09 14.54
C LEU A 108 -40.25 13.68 13.51
N PHE A 109 -39.33 12.87 12.99
CA PHE A 109 -38.39 13.34 11.98
C PHE A 109 -39.07 13.69 10.67
N ALA A 110 -40.14 12.99 10.29
CA ALA A 110 -40.93 13.34 9.11
C ALA A 110 -41.59 14.72 9.25
N CYS A 111 -42.16 15.04 10.42
CA CYS A 111 -42.73 16.36 10.71
C CYS A 111 -41.68 17.47 10.68
N GLN A 112 -40.48 17.24 11.24
CA GLN A 112 -39.40 18.22 11.16
C GLN A 112 -38.93 18.43 9.72
N GLN A 113 -38.85 17.36 8.92
CA GLN A 113 -38.50 17.47 7.51
C GLN A 113 -39.58 18.19 6.69
N TRP A 114 -40.87 18.04 7.04
CA TRP A 114 -41.96 18.82 6.44
C TRP A 114 -41.74 20.32 6.67
N ARG A 115 -41.34 20.74 7.87
CA ARG A 115 -40.99 22.14 8.15
C ARG A 115 -39.84 22.64 7.28
N VAL A 116 -38.79 21.83 7.10
CA VAL A 116 -37.66 22.17 6.19
C VAL A 116 -38.16 22.41 4.77
N PHE A 117 -39.07 21.58 4.26
CA PHE A 117 -39.65 21.77 2.94
C PHE A 117 -40.54 23.00 2.82
N VAL A 118 -41.26 23.39 3.87
CA VAL A 118 -42.04 24.64 3.89
C VAL A 118 -41.10 25.84 3.81
N TYR A 119 -40.03 25.88 4.61
CA TYR A 119 -39.02 26.93 4.55
C TYR A 119 -38.32 27.02 3.18
N GLU A 120 -38.15 25.90 2.48
CA GLU A 120 -37.60 25.87 1.12
C GLU A 120 -38.56 26.40 0.05
N THR A 121 -39.87 26.39 0.33
CA THR A 121 -40.90 26.86 -0.63
C THR A 121 -41.15 28.37 -0.51
N ASN A 122 -41.11 28.91 0.71
CA ASN A 122 -41.41 30.31 0.98
C ASN A 122 -40.25 31.22 0.54
N GLU A 123 -40.56 32.20 -0.30
CA GLU A 123 -39.55 33.09 -0.90
C GLU A 123 -38.97 34.11 0.10
N GLU A 124 -39.76 34.53 1.10
CA GLU A 124 -39.32 35.42 2.18
C GLU A 124 -38.38 34.71 3.17
N ASP A 125 -38.74 33.47 3.56
CA ASP A 125 -37.93 32.63 4.44
C ASP A 125 -36.64 32.14 3.76
N ARG A 126 -36.63 32.06 2.43
CA ARG A 126 -35.47 31.69 1.64
C ARG A 126 -34.30 32.64 1.88
N LYS A 127 -34.55 33.95 2.12
CA LYS A 127 -33.51 34.93 2.48
C LYS A 127 -32.85 34.62 3.82
N TYR A 128 -33.62 34.18 4.83
CA TYR A 128 -33.06 33.74 6.12
C TYR A 128 -32.34 32.39 5.99
N ALA A 129 -32.80 31.52 5.09
CA ALA A 129 -32.14 30.28 4.74
C ALA A 129 -30.82 30.49 3.95
N GLU A 130 -30.55 31.68 3.40
CA GLU A 130 -29.27 31.98 2.72
C GLU A 130 -28.05 31.84 3.65
N ALA A 131 -28.22 32.00 4.96
CA ALA A 131 -27.17 31.73 5.95
C ALA A 131 -26.74 30.23 5.96
N GLY A 132 -27.66 29.32 5.60
CA GLY A 132 -27.42 27.88 5.48
C GLY A 132 -27.20 27.39 4.03
N GLY A 133 -27.48 28.22 3.03
CA GLY A 133 -27.29 27.93 1.60
C GLY A 133 -28.45 27.19 0.92
N SER A 134 -28.32 26.98 -0.40
CA SER A 134 -29.31 26.26 -1.22
C SER A 134 -29.23 24.75 -1.02
N ASN A 135 -30.39 24.10 -0.83
CA ASN A 135 -30.52 22.65 -0.63
C ASN A 135 -30.94 21.87 -1.90
N TYR A 136 -31.09 22.55 -3.04
CA TYR A 136 -31.48 21.91 -4.29
C TYR A 136 -30.34 21.07 -4.88
N GLU A 137 -30.68 19.93 -5.47
CA GLU A 137 -29.74 19.07 -6.18
C GLU A 137 -29.18 19.81 -7.39
N ILE A 138 -27.86 19.94 -7.47
CA ILE A 138 -27.18 20.59 -8.58
C ILE A 138 -27.00 19.56 -9.68
N ILE A 139 -27.92 19.55 -10.64
CA ILE A 139 -27.84 18.72 -11.84
C ILE A 139 -27.22 19.60 -12.92
N HIS A 140 -25.91 19.42 -13.15
CA HIS A 140 -25.13 19.91 -14.29
C HIS A 140 -25.75 21.05 -15.12
N ASP A 141 -25.37 22.29 -14.81
CA ASP A 141 -25.21 23.29 -15.86
C ASP A 141 -23.70 23.49 -16.07
N ASN A 142 -23.28 23.49 -17.33
CA ASN A 142 -21.88 23.70 -17.74
C ASN A 142 -21.33 25.08 -17.31
N ASP A 143 -22.22 25.99 -16.89
CA ASP A 143 -21.90 27.36 -16.47
C ASP A 143 -21.49 27.50 -14.99
N VAL A 144 -21.55 26.43 -14.20
CA VAL A 144 -21.36 26.51 -12.74
C VAL A 144 -19.89 26.68 -12.32
N TYR A 145 -18.92 26.41 -13.20
CA TYR A 145 -17.49 26.70 -12.92
C TYR A 145 -17.24 28.20 -12.66
N LYS A 146 -18.13 29.07 -13.15
CA LYS A 146 -17.98 30.53 -13.08
C LYS A 146 -18.42 31.14 -11.74
N ASN A 147 -19.35 30.50 -11.04
CA ASN A 147 -20.05 31.09 -9.88
C ASN A 147 -19.97 30.24 -8.59
N ASN A 148 -19.03 29.29 -8.53
CA ASN A 148 -18.83 28.53 -7.30
C ASN A 148 -18.21 29.44 -6.21
N ARG A 149 -19.04 29.83 -5.23
CA ARG A 149 -18.66 30.71 -4.11
C ARG A 149 -17.74 30.03 -3.09
N THR A 150 -17.54 28.71 -3.20
CA THR A 150 -16.78 27.94 -2.21
C THR A 150 -15.27 27.98 -2.50
N SER A 151 -14.44 27.91 -1.44
CA SER A 151 -12.99 27.94 -1.59
C SER A 151 -12.46 26.59 -2.11
N ASN A 152 -11.47 26.64 -3.00
CA ASN A 152 -10.78 25.44 -3.46
C ASN A 152 -9.96 24.79 -2.33
N PHE A 153 -10.45 23.67 -1.80
CA PHE A 153 -9.82 22.89 -0.73
C PHE A 153 -8.88 21.79 -1.24
N VAL A 154 -8.82 21.56 -2.56
CA VAL A 154 -8.04 20.47 -3.16
C VAL A 154 -6.60 20.89 -3.45
N THR A 155 -6.40 22.11 -3.97
CA THR A 155 -5.05 22.61 -4.31
C THR A 155 -4.33 23.22 -3.09
N ASP A 156 -5.07 23.89 -2.21
CA ASP A 156 -4.54 24.59 -1.04
C ASP A 156 -5.10 23.98 0.25
N LEU A 157 -4.44 22.95 0.79
CA LEU A 157 -4.82 22.31 2.05
C LEU A 157 -4.31 23.15 3.24
N ARG A 158 -5.11 24.12 3.69
CA ARG A 158 -4.72 25.06 4.75
C ARG A 158 -5.08 24.57 6.15
N ASN A 159 -6.31 24.08 6.30
CA ASN A 159 -6.88 23.72 7.59
C ASN A 159 -7.08 22.20 7.73
N TRP A 160 -7.11 21.67 8.97
CA TRP A 160 -7.51 20.27 9.22
C TRP A 160 -8.90 19.94 8.66
N LEU A 161 -9.79 20.94 8.62
CA LEU A 161 -11.08 20.82 7.98
C LEU A 161 -10.98 20.59 6.46
N ASP A 162 -10.01 21.23 5.79
CA ASP A 162 -9.81 21.05 4.35
C ASP A 162 -9.22 19.68 4.03
N TYR A 163 -8.33 19.17 4.90
CA TYR A 163 -7.91 17.76 4.87
C TYR A 163 -9.09 16.82 5.04
N PHE A 164 -9.93 17.03 6.05
CA PHE A 164 -11.10 16.19 6.29
C PHE A 164 -12.10 16.24 5.12
N LYS A 165 -12.33 17.42 4.54
CA LYS A 165 -13.12 17.58 3.31
C LYS A 165 -12.49 16.79 2.16
N TYR A 166 -11.20 16.96 1.91
CA TYR A 166 -10.50 16.23 0.85
C TYR A 166 -10.64 14.72 1.02
N GLU A 167 -10.44 14.20 2.23
CA GLU A 167 -10.58 12.77 2.52
C GLU A 167 -12.00 12.26 2.25
N ILE A 168 -13.04 12.95 2.74
CA ILE A 168 -14.44 12.55 2.52
C ILE A 168 -14.80 12.60 1.03
N PHE A 169 -14.48 13.70 0.35
CA PHE A 169 -14.92 13.91 -1.03
C PHE A 169 -14.12 13.05 -2.02
N MET A 170 -12.82 12.83 -1.79
CA MET A 170 -11.97 12.03 -2.70
C MET A 170 -12.08 10.52 -2.42
N TYR A 171 -12.03 10.10 -1.14
CA TYR A 171 -11.97 8.69 -0.75
C TYR A 171 -13.30 8.12 -0.23
N GLY A 172 -14.34 8.94 -0.11
CA GLY A 172 -15.67 8.52 0.35
C GLY A 172 -16.26 7.37 -0.46
N ILE A 173 -16.18 7.42 -1.80
CA ILE A 173 -16.70 6.35 -2.66
C ILE A 173 -16.05 5.00 -2.38
N TRP A 174 -14.73 4.97 -2.15
CA TRP A 174 -13.99 3.75 -1.87
C TRP A 174 -14.33 3.19 -0.50
N SER A 175 -14.61 4.07 0.47
CA SER A 175 -15.12 3.68 1.79
C SER A 175 -16.50 3.02 1.68
N VAL A 176 -17.38 3.55 0.83
CA VAL A 176 -18.72 2.96 0.58
C VAL A 176 -18.60 1.59 -0.08
N VAL A 177 -17.71 1.45 -1.07
CA VAL A 177 -17.41 0.18 -1.72
C VAL A 177 -16.84 -0.84 -0.73
N LEU A 178 -15.94 -0.42 0.16
CA LEU A 178 -15.41 -1.26 1.23
C LEU A 178 -16.51 -1.77 2.17
N ILE A 179 -17.43 -0.88 2.58
CA ILE A 179 -18.56 -1.26 3.43
C ILE A 179 -19.50 -2.20 2.70
N MET A 180 -19.73 -2.00 1.41
CA MET A 180 -20.54 -2.91 0.59
C MET A 180 -19.89 -4.29 0.49
N TYR A 181 -18.56 -4.37 0.35
CA TYR A 181 -17.82 -5.63 0.40
C TYR A 181 -17.97 -6.33 1.76
N LEU A 182 -17.81 -5.60 2.86
CA LEU A 182 -17.98 -6.13 4.22
C LEU A 182 -19.40 -6.64 4.45
N THR A 183 -20.40 -5.88 3.98
CA THR A 183 -21.82 -6.28 4.09
C THR A 183 -22.09 -7.53 3.26
N GLY A 184 -21.57 -7.61 2.03
CA GLY A 184 -21.70 -8.76 1.14
C GLY A 184 -20.94 -10.01 1.59
N THR A 185 -20.09 -9.91 2.61
CA THR A 185 -19.30 -11.04 3.16
C THR A 185 -19.63 -11.34 4.61
N TRP A 186 -20.50 -10.55 5.27
CA TRP A 186 -20.92 -10.77 6.66
C TRP A 186 -21.92 -11.91 6.79
N ARG A 187 -22.82 -12.07 5.80
CA ARG A 187 -23.79 -13.16 5.70
C ARG A 187 -23.67 -13.81 4.32
N ILE A 188 -23.91 -15.11 4.26
CA ILE A 188 -23.94 -15.87 3.00
C ILE A 188 -25.39 -16.00 2.57
N ASP A 189 -25.83 -15.13 1.66
CA ASP A 189 -27.14 -15.19 1.01
C ASP A 189 -27.04 -14.68 -0.44
N TYR A 190 -28.12 -14.83 -1.21
CA TYR A 190 -28.14 -14.37 -2.61
C TYR A 190 -28.10 -12.83 -2.73
N LEU A 191 -28.63 -12.11 -1.74
CA LEU A 191 -28.60 -10.66 -1.71
C LEU A 191 -27.18 -10.13 -1.50
N SER A 192 -26.42 -10.77 -0.61
CA SER A 192 -25.00 -10.48 -0.32
C SER A 192 -24.10 -10.85 -1.48
N PHE A 193 -24.44 -11.90 -2.25
CA PHE A 193 -23.79 -12.16 -3.53
C PHE A 193 -24.00 -10.98 -4.51
N GLY A 194 -25.20 -10.40 -4.54
CA GLY A 194 -25.49 -9.17 -5.28
C GLY A 194 -24.61 -8.00 -4.85
N TYR A 195 -24.45 -7.77 -3.54
CA TYR A 195 -23.54 -6.74 -3.02
C TYR A 195 -22.08 -6.99 -3.39
N LEU A 196 -21.63 -8.25 -3.37
CA LEU A 196 -20.29 -8.64 -3.80
C LEU A 196 -20.09 -8.35 -5.29
N MET A 197 -21.03 -8.75 -6.16
CA MET A 197 -20.94 -8.50 -7.60
C MET A 197 -20.99 -7.00 -7.94
N ALA A 198 -21.84 -6.23 -7.25
CA ALA A 198 -21.88 -4.77 -7.39
C ALA A 198 -20.55 -4.13 -6.96
N CYS A 199 -19.97 -4.59 -5.86
CA CYS A 199 -18.66 -4.15 -5.39
C CYS A 199 -17.58 -4.37 -6.46
N ILE A 200 -17.51 -5.58 -7.00
CA ILE A 200 -16.57 -5.94 -8.08
C ILE A 200 -16.78 -5.06 -9.31
N TYR A 201 -18.03 -4.78 -9.69
CA TYR A 201 -18.35 -3.90 -10.82
C TYR A 201 -17.85 -2.46 -10.62
N PHE A 202 -18.17 -1.83 -9.48
CA PHE A 202 -17.74 -0.45 -9.19
C PHE A 202 -16.22 -0.34 -9.13
N LEU A 203 -15.57 -1.35 -8.55
CA LEU A 203 -14.13 -1.43 -8.48
C LEU A 203 -13.46 -1.70 -9.83
N TRP A 204 -14.11 -2.47 -10.70
CA TRP A 204 -13.64 -2.70 -12.06
C TRP A 204 -13.59 -1.40 -12.86
N ASP A 205 -14.63 -0.57 -12.78
CA ASP A 205 -14.64 0.73 -13.45
C ASP A 205 -13.66 1.72 -12.79
N GLY A 206 -13.54 1.64 -11.46
CA GLY A 206 -12.53 2.31 -10.66
C GLY A 206 -12.64 3.85 -10.70
N GLN A 207 -11.52 4.55 -10.82
CA GLN A 207 -11.50 6.03 -10.85
C GLN A 207 -12.18 6.62 -12.10
N ASN A 208 -12.30 5.85 -13.19
CA ASN A 208 -13.00 6.27 -14.40
C ASN A 208 -14.50 6.42 -14.15
N PHE A 209 -15.05 5.71 -13.17
CA PHE A 209 -16.45 5.85 -12.76
C PHE A 209 -16.76 7.28 -12.28
N LEU A 210 -15.83 7.89 -11.54
CA LEU A 210 -16.01 9.23 -10.96
C LEU A 210 -16.02 10.34 -12.01
N ILE A 211 -15.51 10.07 -13.22
CA ILE A 211 -15.51 11.01 -14.35
C ILE A 211 -16.81 10.87 -15.17
N LYS A 212 -17.57 9.76 -15.03
CA LYS A 212 -18.84 9.57 -15.75
C LYS A 212 -19.93 10.50 -15.22
N HIS A 213 -20.88 10.82 -16.09
CA HIS A 213 -21.97 11.75 -15.80
C HIS A 213 -22.82 11.30 -14.60
N ILE A 214 -23.10 12.23 -13.68
CA ILE A 214 -23.85 11.98 -12.43
C ILE A 214 -25.23 11.35 -12.65
N THR A 215 -25.85 11.60 -13.82
CA THR A 215 -27.17 11.07 -14.19
C THR A 215 -27.17 9.56 -14.46
N VAL A 216 -26.03 9.01 -14.89
CA VAL A 216 -25.84 7.56 -15.07
C VAL A 216 -25.63 6.89 -13.71
N ILE A 217 -24.86 7.54 -12.83
CA ILE A 217 -24.54 7.08 -11.47
C ILE A 217 -25.81 6.97 -10.62
N LEU A 218 -26.67 8.00 -10.64
CA LEU A 218 -27.87 8.07 -9.81
C LEU A 218 -28.96 7.04 -10.16
N ARG A 219 -28.96 6.44 -11.36
CA ARG A 219 -29.93 5.40 -11.76
C ARG A 219 -29.57 4.00 -11.24
N LEU A 220 -28.31 3.77 -10.87
CA LEU A 220 -27.81 2.46 -10.42
C LEU A 220 -27.90 2.27 -8.89
N ASP A 221 -27.97 3.35 -8.11
CA ASP A 221 -27.81 3.35 -6.64
C ASP A 221 -29.07 2.94 -5.82
N GLY A 222 -30.13 2.46 -6.47
CA GLY A 222 -31.43 2.19 -5.82
C GLY A 222 -31.50 1.05 -4.78
N LEU A 223 -30.39 0.36 -4.47
CA LEU A 223 -30.42 -0.91 -3.72
C LEU A 223 -29.46 -1.06 -2.51
N CYS A 224 -28.80 -0.01 -2.01
CA CYS A 224 -28.02 -0.10 -0.76
C CYS A 224 -28.03 1.20 0.05
N MET A 225 -28.54 1.17 1.27
CA MET A 225 -29.45 2.26 1.62
C MET A 225 -29.02 3.26 2.71
N MET A 226 -27.78 3.25 3.20
CA MET A 226 -27.29 4.33 4.07
C MET A 226 -26.07 5.06 3.50
N PHE A 227 -25.04 4.30 3.13
CA PHE A 227 -23.78 4.86 2.66
C PHE A 227 -23.86 5.37 1.21
N LEU A 228 -24.66 4.76 0.33
CA LEU A 228 -24.92 5.32 -1.01
C LEU A 228 -25.76 6.60 -0.95
N LEU A 229 -26.67 6.76 0.03
CA LEU A 229 -27.42 8.01 0.19
C LEU A 229 -26.50 9.18 0.57
N LEU A 230 -25.51 8.92 1.44
CA LEU A 230 -24.48 9.88 1.77
C LEU A 230 -23.64 10.22 0.52
N GLN A 231 -23.28 9.20 -0.25
CA GLN A 231 -22.50 9.36 -1.48
C GLN A 231 -23.25 10.15 -2.58
N LYS A 232 -24.55 9.88 -2.77
CA LYS A 232 -25.44 10.65 -3.66
C LYS A 232 -25.43 12.13 -3.28
N ARG A 233 -25.45 12.45 -1.98
CA ARG A 233 -25.35 13.84 -1.50
C ARG A 233 -23.97 14.45 -1.75
N ILE A 234 -22.89 13.68 -1.60
CA ILE A 234 -21.52 14.11 -1.88
C ILE A 234 -21.38 14.48 -3.37
N PHE A 235 -21.87 13.63 -4.28
CA PHE A 235 -21.80 13.89 -5.72
C PHE A 235 -22.61 15.11 -6.17
N ALA A 236 -23.75 15.39 -5.52
CA ALA A 236 -24.59 16.54 -5.83
C ALA A 236 -24.08 17.88 -5.23
N SER A 237 -22.90 17.90 -4.61
CA SER A 237 -22.35 19.08 -3.92
C SER A 237 -21.44 19.93 -4.81
N HIS A 238 -21.36 21.25 -4.56
CA HIS A 238 -20.38 22.15 -5.19
C HIS A 238 -18.92 21.73 -4.95
N TYR A 239 -18.63 21.04 -3.85
CA TYR A 239 -17.28 20.55 -3.56
C TYR A 239 -16.83 19.44 -4.52
N TRP A 240 -17.77 18.65 -5.05
CA TRP A 240 -17.49 17.58 -6.01
C TRP A 240 -16.86 18.11 -7.30
N GLN A 241 -17.22 19.33 -7.72
CA GLN A 241 -16.66 19.94 -8.93
C GLN A 241 -15.14 20.11 -8.86
N TYR A 242 -14.59 20.51 -7.70
CA TYR A 242 -13.14 20.60 -7.52
C TYR A 242 -12.45 19.24 -7.61
N ILE A 243 -13.12 18.18 -7.14
CA ILE A 243 -12.63 16.81 -7.28
C ILE A 243 -12.69 16.37 -8.74
N VAL A 244 -13.77 16.67 -9.48
CA VAL A 244 -13.84 16.36 -10.91
C VAL A 244 -12.72 17.06 -11.69
N THR A 245 -12.44 18.34 -11.40
CA THR A 245 -11.29 19.05 -12.01
C THR A 245 -9.95 18.42 -11.63
N GLU A 246 -9.79 17.97 -10.38
CA GLU A 246 -8.60 17.19 -9.98
C GLU A 246 -8.49 15.92 -10.81
N LEU A 247 -9.56 15.12 -10.90
CA LEU A 247 -9.59 13.86 -11.63
C LEU A 247 -9.33 14.03 -13.13
N ASP A 248 -9.87 15.07 -13.74
CA ASP A 248 -9.63 15.41 -15.15
C ASP A 248 -8.17 15.81 -15.39
N SER A 249 -7.60 16.66 -14.51
CA SER A 249 -6.18 16.98 -14.56
C SER A 249 -5.30 15.73 -14.35
N GLN A 250 -5.70 14.82 -13.46
CA GLN A 250 -5.02 13.54 -13.27
C GLN A 250 -5.04 12.71 -14.56
N ALA A 251 -6.19 12.66 -15.25
CA ALA A 251 -6.36 11.94 -16.52
C ALA A 251 -5.49 12.52 -17.66
N LYS A 252 -5.33 13.85 -17.73
CA LYS A 252 -4.47 14.52 -18.72
C LYS A 252 -2.98 14.24 -18.52
N PHE A 253 -2.51 14.25 -17.28
CA PHE A 253 -1.09 14.04 -16.94
C PHE A 253 -0.70 12.56 -16.74
N VAL A 254 -1.57 11.61 -17.10
CA VAL A 254 -1.33 10.16 -17.03
C VAL A 254 0.02 9.78 -17.65
N SER A 255 0.30 10.16 -18.90
CA SER A 255 1.53 9.73 -19.58
C SER A 255 2.83 10.30 -18.97
N GLN A 256 2.75 11.46 -18.31
CA GLN A 256 3.93 12.17 -17.81
C GLN A 256 4.59 11.41 -16.66
N GLY A 257 3.82 10.76 -15.78
CA GLY A 257 4.40 9.96 -14.69
C GLY A 257 5.33 8.87 -15.21
N GLY A 258 4.92 8.17 -16.27
CA GLY A 258 5.76 7.14 -16.90
C GLY A 258 7.04 7.67 -17.54
N ILE A 259 6.97 8.83 -18.19
CA ILE A 259 8.14 9.50 -18.78
C ILE A 259 9.14 9.86 -17.67
N LEU A 260 8.67 10.44 -16.56
CA LEU A 260 9.52 10.80 -15.42
C LEU A 260 10.20 9.58 -14.79
N PHE A 261 9.48 8.45 -14.64
CA PHE A 261 10.08 7.21 -14.11
C PHE A 261 11.14 6.63 -15.05
N ASN A 262 10.88 6.60 -16.35
CA ASN A 262 11.85 6.13 -17.34
C ASN A 262 13.10 7.02 -17.35
N GLU A 263 12.94 8.35 -17.24
CA GLU A 263 14.06 9.29 -17.13
C GLU A 263 14.94 9.00 -15.91
N MET A 264 14.33 8.71 -14.75
CA MET A 264 15.08 8.35 -13.54
C MET A 264 15.79 7.00 -13.67
N LEU A 265 15.15 6.00 -14.27
CA LEU A 265 15.76 4.69 -14.50
C LEU A 265 16.96 4.78 -15.45
N CYS A 266 16.88 5.58 -16.51
CA CYS A 266 18.01 5.83 -17.41
C CYS A 266 19.18 6.49 -16.67
N LYS A 267 18.91 7.52 -15.87
CA LYS A 267 19.95 8.19 -15.05
C LYS A 267 20.63 7.24 -14.07
N GLN A 268 19.85 6.38 -13.41
CA GLN A 268 20.39 5.39 -12.48
C GLN A 268 21.26 4.36 -13.19
N ARG A 269 20.84 3.88 -14.37
CA ARG A 269 21.64 2.96 -15.20
C ARG A 269 22.98 3.58 -15.58
N GLU A 270 22.98 4.83 -16.06
CA GLU A 270 24.21 5.55 -16.41
C GLU A 270 25.16 5.74 -15.22
N GLU A 271 24.62 5.96 -14.01
CA GLU A 271 25.43 6.01 -12.80
C GLU A 271 26.04 4.65 -12.44
N ASP A 272 25.27 3.57 -12.52
CA ASP A 272 25.74 2.22 -12.25
C ASP A 272 26.82 1.79 -13.25
N ASP A 273 26.62 2.08 -14.55
CA ASP A 273 27.60 1.82 -15.60
C ASP A 273 28.90 2.59 -15.36
N ARG A 274 28.82 3.88 -14.98
CA ARG A 274 30.00 4.68 -14.59
C ARG A 274 30.73 4.09 -13.37
N ARG A 275 30.01 3.62 -12.35
CA ARG A 275 30.62 2.99 -11.16
C ARG A 275 31.30 1.67 -11.53
N GLU A 276 30.69 0.87 -12.41
CA GLU A 276 31.31 -0.35 -12.93
C GLU A 276 32.59 -0.03 -13.71
N GLU A 277 32.56 0.93 -14.63
CA GLU A 277 33.71 1.35 -15.42
C GLU A 277 34.86 1.82 -14.53
N GLN A 278 34.58 2.65 -13.52
CA GLN A 278 35.59 3.07 -12.56
C GLN A 278 36.23 1.89 -11.82
N THR A 279 35.43 0.89 -11.46
CA THR A 279 35.91 -0.30 -10.74
C THR A 279 36.75 -1.19 -11.65
N VAL A 280 36.33 -1.36 -12.91
CA VAL A 280 37.08 -2.10 -13.94
C VAL A 280 38.40 -1.38 -14.25
N MET A 281 38.39 -0.05 -14.42
CA MET A 281 39.58 0.75 -14.70
C MET A 281 40.59 0.67 -13.55
N LYS A 282 40.13 0.78 -12.30
CA LYS A 282 40.99 0.56 -11.11
C LYS A 282 41.60 -0.84 -11.11
N THR A 283 40.82 -1.85 -11.49
CA THR A 283 41.33 -3.24 -11.57
C THR A 283 42.37 -3.38 -12.68
N ILE A 284 42.13 -2.83 -13.87
CA ILE A 284 43.09 -2.83 -14.98
C ILE A 284 44.37 -2.10 -14.58
N GLN A 285 44.25 -0.95 -13.91
CA GLN A 285 45.40 -0.19 -13.40
C GLN A 285 46.20 -1.01 -12.38
N ASN A 286 45.53 -1.65 -11.42
CA ASN A 286 46.18 -2.52 -10.45
C ASN A 286 46.86 -3.72 -11.12
N LEU A 287 46.21 -4.35 -12.11
CA LEU A 287 46.80 -5.46 -12.88
C LEU A 287 48.00 -5.00 -13.71
N LYS A 288 47.95 -3.81 -14.32
CA LYS A 288 49.09 -3.21 -15.03
C LYS A 288 50.25 -2.94 -14.08
N TYR A 289 49.96 -2.32 -12.94
CA TYR A 289 50.96 -2.07 -11.89
C TYR A 289 51.61 -3.38 -11.43
N ILE A 290 50.81 -4.40 -11.11
CA ILE A 290 51.32 -5.73 -10.73
C ILE A 290 52.18 -6.32 -11.84
N LYS A 291 51.74 -6.25 -13.10
CA LYS A 291 52.50 -6.74 -14.26
C LYS A 291 53.82 -5.97 -14.46
N GLU A 292 53.82 -4.66 -14.26
CA GLU A 292 55.02 -3.83 -14.33
C GLU A 292 56.00 -4.15 -13.22
N GLN A 293 55.52 -4.36 -11.99
CA GLN A 293 56.37 -4.79 -10.87
C GLN A 293 56.97 -6.18 -11.15
N HIS A 294 56.18 -7.13 -11.65
CA HIS A 294 56.71 -8.41 -12.11
C HIS A 294 57.75 -8.26 -13.23
N LEU A 295 57.52 -7.38 -14.19
CA LEU A 295 58.49 -7.14 -15.28
C LEU A 295 59.77 -6.48 -14.76
N ARG A 296 59.67 -5.54 -13.81
CA ARG A 296 60.82 -4.89 -13.18
C ARG A 296 61.66 -5.91 -12.41
N LEU A 297 61.01 -6.78 -11.62
CA LEU A 297 61.67 -7.88 -10.93
C LEU A 297 62.44 -8.77 -11.92
N ASN A 298 61.77 -9.23 -13.00
CA ASN A 298 62.40 -10.02 -14.06
C ASN A 298 63.53 -9.28 -14.80
N GLN A 299 63.48 -7.95 -14.93
CA GLN A 299 64.54 -7.15 -15.57
C GLN A 299 65.72 -6.88 -14.62
N SER A 300 65.47 -6.68 -13.32
CA SER A 300 66.54 -6.64 -12.31
C SER A 300 67.25 -7.99 -12.20
N ASP A 301 66.54 -9.10 -12.49
CA ASP A 301 67.15 -10.42 -12.62
C ASP A 301 68.17 -10.46 -13.77
N SER A 302 67.99 -9.71 -14.87
CA SER A 302 68.94 -9.66 -16.00
C SER A 302 70.32 -9.10 -15.65
N LYS A 303 70.42 -8.25 -14.61
CA LYS A 303 71.70 -7.73 -14.08
C LYS A 303 72.36 -8.64 -13.04
N VAL A 304 71.62 -9.62 -12.51
CA VAL A 304 72.09 -10.66 -11.56
C VAL A 304 72.21 -12.05 -12.25
N ALA A 305 71.89 -12.10 -13.56
CA ALA A 305 71.59 -13.28 -14.39
C ALA A 305 72.68 -14.34 -14.61
N SER A 306 73.77 -14.37 -13.83
CA SER A 306 74.72 -15.48 -13.96
C SER A 306 74.27 -16.77 -13.27
N LYS A 307 73.10 -16.80 -12.60
CA LYS A 307 72.74 -17.94 -11.73
C LYS A 307 71.27 -18.40 -11.64
N LEU A 308 70.32 -17.77 -12.32
CA LEU A 308 68.89 -18.15 -12.25
C LEU A 308 68.35 -18.52 -13.63
N VAL A 309 67.86 -19.75 -13.76
CA VAL A 309 67.26 -20.32 -14.98
C VAL A 309 65.77 -19.97 -14.98
N GLU A 310 65.24 -19.48 -16.11
CA GLU A 310 63.79 -19.29 -16.25
C GLU A 310 63.08 -20.65 -16.13
N PRO A 311 62.08 -20.77 -15.23
CA PRO A 311 61.43 -22.05 -14.98
C PRO A 311 60.67 -22.52 -16.22
N SER A 312 60.91 -23.76 -16.63
CA SER A 312 60.32 -24.34 -17.84
C SER A 312 58.96 -25.02 -17.58
N GLU A 313 58.72 -25.43 -16.33
CA GLU A 313 57.51 -26.12 -15.90
C GLU A 313 56.66 -25.29 -14.95
N HIS A 314 55.33 -25.49 -14.98
CA HIS A 314 54.39 -24.80 -14.07
C HIS A 314 54.76 -25.01 -12.59
N PHE A 315 55.21 -26.22 -12.24
CA PHE A 315 55.57 -26.57 -10.87
C PHE A 315 56.81 -25.83 -10.38
N GLU A 316 57.81 -25.68 -11.25
CA GLU A 316 59.03 -24.91 -11.00
C GLU A 316 58.69 -23.42 -10.79
N ALA A 317 57.80 -22.87 -11.62
CA ALA A 317 57.34 -21.48 -11.51
C ALA A 317 56.53 -21.17 -10.23
N ILE A 318 55.80 -22.14 -9.67
CA ILE A 318 55.11 -21.94 -8.37
C ILE A 318 56.12 -21.80 -7.22
N ARG A 319 57.30 -22.43 -7.35
CA ARG A 319 58.32 -22.52 -6.29
C ARG A 319 59.54 -21.64 -6.52
N SER A 320 59.58 -20.88 -7.62
CA SER A 320 60.70 -20.02 -7.99
C SER A 320 60.82 -18.75 -7.15
N GLY A 321 60.12 -18.65 -6.01
CA GLY A 321 60.21 -17.49 -5.12
C GLY A 321 61.51 -17.52 -4.31
N ASP A 322 62.25 -16.41 -4.32
CA ASP A 322 63.50 -16.24 -3.57
C ASP A 322 63.56 -14.82 -2.96
N TYR A 323 64.55 -14.54 -2.12
CA TYR A 323 64.65 -13.33 -1.30
C TYR A 323 64.59 -12.02 -2.10
N TYR A 324 65.00 -12.02 -3.37
CA TYR A 324 64.96 -10.85 -4.24
C TYR A 324 63.55 -10.28 -4.45
N MET A 325 62.49 -11.09 -4.31
CA MET A 325 61.10 -10.65 -4.47
C MET A 325 60.63 -9.71 -3.34
N PHE A 326 61.36 -9.67 -2.22
CA PHE A 326 61.10 -8.78 -1.08
C PHE A 326 62.08 -7.61 -0.97
N ASN A 327 62.97 -7.45 -1.95
CA ASN A 327 63.88 -6.29 -2.03
C ASN A 327 63.10 -5.06 -2.51
N TYR A 328 62.26 -4.52 -1.64
CA TYR A 328 61.58 -3.26 -1.88
C TYR A 328 62.61 -2.13 -1.87
N LYS A 329 62.89 -1.53 -3.04
CA LYS A 329 63.16 -0.10 -3.05
C LYS A 329 61.79 0.54 -2.81
N SER A 330 61.54 1.02 -1.59
CA SER A 330 60.35 1.83 -1.33
C SER A 330 60.38 2.98 -2.35
N ASN A 331 59.36 3.10 -3.18
CA ASN A 331 59.12 4.33 -3.95
C ASN A 331 58.65 5.46 -3.00
N GLU A 332 59.26 5.59 -1.81
CA GLU A 332 59.02 6.70 -0.89
C GLU A 332 59.38 8.04 -1.56
N GLU A 333 60.35 8.04 -2.49
CA GLU A 333 60.73 9.23 -3.27
C GLU A 333 59.65 9.72 -4.26
N GLU A 334 58.68 8.88 -4.66
CA GLU A 334 57.56 9.31 -5.55
C GLU A 334 56.30 9.75 -4.80
N ASP A 335 56.10 9.32 -3.55
CA ASP A 335 54.95 9.69 -2.72
C ASP A 335 55.22 10.90 -1.82
N GLU A 336 56.46 11.15 -1.37
CA GLU A 336 56.83 12.41 -0.71
C GLU A 336 56.58 13.61 -1.65
N GLY A 337 56.96 13.50 -2.93
CA GLY A 337 56.70 14.55 -3.93
C GLY A 337 55.21 14.75 -4.29
N LYS A 338 54.32 13.81 -3.96
CA LYS A 338 52.86 13.97 -4.10
C LYS A 338 52.22 14.56 -2.85
N GLN A 339 52.73 14.24 -1.67
CA GLN A 339 52.35 14.93 -0.44
C GLN A 339 52.79 16.39 -0.49
N ASP A 340 53.99 16.69 -0.95
CA ASP A 340 54.49 18.06 -1.10
C ASP A 340 53.68 18.84 -2.14
N LYS A 341 53.31 18.24 -3.28
CA LYS A 341 52.39 18.87 -4.24
C LYS A 341 50.98 19.05 -3.69
N ALA A 342 50.48 18.13 -2.89
CA ALA A 342 49.17 18.26 -2.25
C ALA A 342 49.16 19.35 -1.17
N ILE A 343 50.25 19.48 -0.41
CA ILE A 343 50.47 20.53 0.58
C ILE A 343 50.64 21.88 -0.12
N ASP A 344 51.42 21.96 -1.20
CA ASP A 344 51.61 23.17 -2.01
C ASP A 344 50.29 23.60 -2.67
N ILE A 345 49.50 22.66 -3.22
CA ILE A 345 48.15 22.94 -3.72
C ILE A 345 47.22 23.41 -2.59
N LEU A 346 47.29 22.81 -1.40
CA LEU A 346 46.50 23.25 -0.25
C LEU A 346 46.91 24.64 0.22
N GLU A 347 48.21 24.94 0.23
CA GLU A 347 48.79 26.22 0.63
C GLU A 347 48.47 27.30 -0.41
N GLN A 348 48.45 26.95 -1.69
CA GLN A 348 47.96 27.80 -2.79
C GLN A 348 46.45 28.03 -2.67
N PHE A 349 45.66 27.02 -2.33
CA PHE A 349 44.21 27.14 -2.08
C PHE A 349 43.93 28.03 -0.85
N PHE A 350 44.72 27.88 0.21
CA PHE A 350 44.63 28.73 1.42
C PHE A 350 45.09 30.16 1.16
N ARG A 351 46.11 30.39 0.31
CA ARG A 351 46.51 31.74 -0.13
C ARG A 351 45.44 32.39 -0.99
N VAL A 352 44.77 31.64 -1.88
CA VAL A 352 43.65 32.14 -2.69
C VAL A 352 42.43 32.45 -1.79
N LEU A 353 42.15 31.61 -0.79
CA LEU A 353 41.12 31.89 0.23
C LEU A 353 41.48 33.09 1.13
N SER A 354 42.76 33.30 1.41
CA SER A 354 43.26 34.43 2.21
C SER A 354 43.33 35.74 1.42
N ALA A 355 43.45 35.68 0.10
CA ALA A 355 43.45 36.85 -0.80
C ALA A 355 42.03 37.23 -1.25
N CYS A 356 41.04 36.37 -1.02
CA CYS A 356 39.64 36.71 -1.21
C CYS A 356 39.18 37.53 0.00
N ASP A 357 38.96 38.83 -0.25
CA ASP A 357 38.47 39.80 0.72
C ASP A 357 37.28 39.23 1.52
N LYS A 358 37.22 39.52 2.82
CA LYS A 358 36.31 38.88 3.79
C LYS A 358 34.82 39.01 3.42
N ASP A 359 34.50 39.89 2.49
CA ASP A 359 33.15 40.17 2.03
C ASP A 359 32.71 39.31 0.82
N ALA A 360 33.64 38.66 0.11
CA ALA A 360 33.32 37.81 -1.05
C ALA A 360 33.09 36.33 -0.68
N ALA A 361 33.72 35.83 0.38
CA ALA A 361 33.57 34.44 0.85
C ALA A 361 32.16 34.16 1.42
N VAL A 362 31.48 35.19 1.92
CA VAL A 362 30.08 35.08 2.41
C VAL A 362 29.10 34.90 1.25
N ALA A 363 29.40 35.43 0.05
CA ALA A 363 28.52 35.31 -1.11
C ALA A 363 28.58 33.92 -1.78
N VAL A 364 29.72 33.23 -1.74
CA VAL A 364 29.89 31.90 -2.36
C VAL A 364 29.47 30.76 -1.41
N ALA A 365 29.56 30.95 -0.09
CA ALA A 365 29.15 29.94 0.90
C ALA A 365 27.61 29.84 1.10
N ILE A 366 26.82 30.78 0.59
CA ILE A 366 25.35 30.82 0.79
C ILE A 366 24.56 29.92 -0.18
N GLN A 367 25.19 29.27 -1.17
CA GLN A 367 24.45 28.45 -2.15
C GLN A 367 24.28 26.95 -1.83
N LYS A 368 24.49 26.49 -0.60
CA LYS A 368 24.07 25.13 -0.15
C LYS A 368 23.48 25.12 1.26
N HIS A 369 22.20 25.51 1.33
CA HIS A 369 21.16 25.29 2.37
C HIS A 369 21.46 25.59 3.87
N PRO A 370 20.48 26.16 4.61
CA PRO A 370 20.70 26.78 5.91
C PRO A 370 20.41 25.82 7.09
N ILE A 371 21.30 25.78 8.08
CA ILE A 371 20.96 25.48 9.48
C ILE A 371 21.86 26.37 10.35
N SER A 372 21.25 27.29 11.10
CA SER A 372 21.93 28.19 12.03
C SER A 372 22.47 27.44 13.25
N PRO A 373 23.72 27.72 13.68
CA PRO A 373 24.15 27.55 15.06
C PRO A 373 24.38 28.92 15.72
N VAL A 374 23.85 29.11 16.93
CA VAL A 374 24.25 30.23 17.80
C VAL A 374 25.43 29.75 18.63
N ILE A 375 26.54 30.48 18.48
CA ILE A 375 27.81 30.35 19.18
C ILE A 375 27.65 30.96 20.59
N GLU A 376 28.17 30.29 21.61
CA GLU A 376 29.14 30.97 22.47
C GLU A 376 30.14 30.00 23.11
N SER A 377 31.39 30.37 22.90
CA SER A 377 32.62 29.73 23.33
C SER A 377 32.83 29.90 24.84
N ASN A 378 33.39 28.88 25.48
CA ASN A 378 34.68 29.05 26.15
C ASN A 378 35.39 27.72 26.42
N SER A 379 36.70 27.81 26.22
CA SER A 379 37.71 26.78 26.33
C SER A 379 38.00 26.39 27.77
N GLN A 380 38.28 25.12 28.04
CA GLN A 380 39.58 24.64 28.56
C GLN A 380 39.57 23.14 28.90
N LYS A 381 40.73 22.53 28.63
CA LYS A 381 41.18 21.16 28.91
C LYS A 381 40.89 20.73 30.36
N PHE A 382 40.62 19.44 30.61
CA PHE A 382 41.56 18.51 31.26
C PHE A 382 40.97 17.09 31.42
N THR A 383 41.89 16.17 31.65
CA THR A 383 41.79 14.72 31.78
C THR A 383 41.20 14.26 33.11
N THR A 384 40.73 12.99 33.15
CA THR A 384 40.80 12.02 34.27
C THR A 384 40.24 12.36 35.67
N SER A 385 39.35 11.48 36.15
CA SER A 385 38.87 11.14 37.52
C SER A 385 39.79 11.47 38.73
N PRO A 386 39.37 11.39 40.03
CA PRO A 386 38.07 11.05 40.66
C PRO A 386 37.65 11.90 41.92
N SER A 387 36.44 11.62 42.45
CA SER A 387 36.05 11.58 43.89
C SER A 387 35.86 12.84 44.78
N PHE A 388 34.94 12.66 45.75
CA PHE A 388 34.69 13.34 47.04
C PHE A 388 33.92 14.69 47.11
N SER A 389 32.66 14.55 47.56
CA SER A 389 31.93 15.26 48.64
C SER A 389 32.13 16.75 48.98
N SER A 390 31.00 17.35 49.41
CA SER A 390 30.80 18.63 50.13
C SER A 390 30.96 19.88 49.24
N LEU A 391 30.26 21.00 49.40
CA LEU A 391 29.57 21.62 50.52
C LEU A 391 28.71 22.79 49.96
N SER A 392 27.57 23.07 50.60
CA SER A 392 26.92 24.39 50.79
C SER A 392 26.69 25.38 49.61
N LEU A 393 25.42 25.66 49.35
CA LEU A 393 24.89 26.90 48.74
C LEU A 393 24.89 28.06 49.76
N PRO A 394 25.21 29.31 49.37
CA PRO A 394 24.82 30.50 50.12
C PRO A 394 23.63 31.22 49.46
N LEU A 395 22.60 31.36 50.27
CA LEU A 395 21.69 32.47 50.47
C LEU A 395 22.03 33.82 49.78
N ALA A 396 21.07 34.39 49.04
CA ALA A 396 20.81 35.83 49.01
C ALA A 396 19.37 36.10 48.57
N ALA A 397 18.60 36.71 49.47
CA ALA A 397 17.21 37.07 49.35
C ALA A 397 17.02 38.43 48.66
N THR A 398 15.93 38.63 47.92
CA THR A 398 15.24 39.93 47.86
C THR A 398 13.75 39.76 47.49
N THR A 399 12.92 39.85 48.53
CA THR A 399 11.65 40.59 48.68
C THR A 399 10.83 40.95 47.42
N ILE A 400 9.56 40.50 47.37
CA ILE A 400 8.36 41.36 47.21
C ILE A 400 7.20 40.69 47.97
N THR A 401 6.64 41.45 48.89
CA THR A 401 5.51 41.15 49.77
C THR A 401 4.22 41.64 49.10
N THR A 402 3.22 40.78 48.92
CA THR A 402 1.81 41.21 48.88
C THR A 402 0.93 40.14 49.52
N THR A 403 0.21 40.58 50.54
CA THR A 403 -0.67 39.87 51.47
C THR A 403 -1.99 39.44 50.83
N MET A 404 -2.45 38.20 51.07
CA MET A 404 -3.88 37.83 51.10
C MET A 404 -4.13 36.74 52.17
N PRO A 405 -5.34 36.67 52.75
CA PRO A 405 -5.55 36.24 54.11
C PRO A 405 -5.77 34.73 54.29
N LEU A 406 -5.54 34.32 55.53
CA LEU A 406 -5.75 33.01 56.13
C LEU A 406 -7.09 32.37 55.76
N LEU A 407 -7.04 31.15 55.22
CA LEU A 407 -8.08 30.14 55.41
C LEU A 407 -7.38 28.80 55.63
N GLN A 408 -7.30 28.47 56.92
CA GLN A 408 -6.62 27.30 57.46
C GLN A 408 -7.56 26.11 57.36
N VAL A 409 -7.25 25.16 56.48
CA VAL A 409 -7.85 23.83 56.45
C VAL A 409 -6.77 22.85 56.91
N PRO A 410 -7.01 22.01 57.95
CA PRO A 410 -5.99 21.13 58.47
C PRO A 410 -5.82 19.97 57.50
N ILE A 411 -4.67 19.89 56.82
CA ILE A 411 -4.29 18.70 56.07
C ILE A 411 -3.45 17.84 57.02
N GLU A 412 -4.09 16.77 57.45
CA GLU A 412 -3.55 15.60 58.13
C GLU A 412 -2.23 15.17 57.47
N ILE A 413 -1.12 15.26 58.22
CA ILE A 413 0.18 14.74 57.78
C ILE A 413 0.09 13.22 57.89
N THR A 414 -0.36 12.56 56.83
CA THR A 414 -0.05 11.15 56.63
C THR A 414 1.43 11.09 56.26
N SER A 415 2.25 10.55 57.15
CA SER A 415 3.67 10.28 56.90
C SER A 415 3.83 9.28 55.76
N VAL A 416 3.95 9.77 54.53
CA VAL A 416 4.30 8.94 53.37
C VAL A 416 5.78 8.59 53.48
N GLU A 417 6.08 7.30 53.66
CA GLU A 417 7.44 6.79 53.79
C GLU A 417 8.33 7.23 52.59
N PRO A 418 9.59 7.66 52.83
CA PRO A 418 10.49 8.17 51.78
C PRO A 418 10.80 7.16 50.66
N LYS A 419 10.53 5.86 50.88
CA LYS A 419 10.68 4.80 49.86
C LYS A 419 9.67 4.90 48.73
N GLU A 420 8.47 5.44 48.97
CA GLU A 420 7.41 5.54 47.96
C GLU A 420 7.64 6.70 46.97
N ILE A 421 8.30 7.78 47.42
CA ILE A 421 8.68 8.92 46.58
C ILE A 421 9.85 8.54 45.66
N GLU A 422 10.80 7.73 46.16
CA GLU A 422 11.94 7.27 45.36
C GLU A 422 11.53 6.24 44.29
N SER A 423 10.56 5.37 44.58
CA SER A 423 10.00 4.44 43.59
C SER A 423 9.23 5.19 42.49
N LYS A 424 8.38 6.17 42.83
CA LYS A 424 7.67 7.02 41.87
C LYS A 424 8.62 7.87 41.02
N LYS A 425 9.77 8.29 41.57
CA LYS A 425 10.80 9.03 40.82
C LYS A 425 11.55 8.12 39.84
N LYS A 426 11.87 6.87 40.23
CA LYS A 426 12.45 5.86 39.34
C LYS A 426 11.47 5.45 38.24
N GLU A 427 10.19 5.30 38.55
CA GLU A 427 9.14 5.01 37.57
C GLU A 427 8.97 6.17 36.57
N LYS A 428 8.93 7.42 37.03
CA LYS A 428 8.94 8.61 36.15
C LYS A 428 10.21 8.68 35.30
N LEU A 429 11.37 8.34 35.84
CA LEU A 429 12.64 8.32 35.09
C LEU A 429 12.65 7.22 34.03
N ILE A 430 12.13 6.03 34.34
CA ILE A 430 11.97 4.93 33.37
C ILE A 430 11.00 5.37 32.26
N PHE A 431 9.89 6.01 32.61
CA PHE A 431 8.92 6.53 31.63
C PHE A 431 9.54 7.59 30.71
N ILE A 432 10.36 8.50 31.26
CA ILE A 432 11.10 9.50 30.46
C ILE A 432 12.11 8.81 29.53
N LYS A 433 12.85 7.80 30.00
CA LYS A 433 13.78 7.03 29.15
C LYS A 433 13.07 6.28 28.04
N ILE A 434 11.97 5.59 28.34
CA ILE A 434 11.14 4.88 27.35
C ILE A 434 10.59 5.86 26.31
N ARG A 435 10.12 7.03 26.75
CA ARG A 435 9.64 8.09 25.84
C ARG A 435 10.76 8.60 24.94
N LEU A 436 11.95 8.90 25.47
CA LEU A 436 13.09 9.36 24.67
C LEU A 436 13.50 8.30 23.63
N ILE A 437 13.57 7.04 24.04
CA ILE A 437 13.86 5.91 23.13
C ILE A 437 12.77 5.81 22.05
N GLY A 438 11.50 5.91 22.43
CA GLY A 438 10.37 5.91 21.49
C GLY A 438 10.44 7.07 20.47
N GLU A 439 10.87 8.25 20.91
CA GLU A 439 11.06 9.41 20.02
C GLU A 439 12.22 9.18 19.03
N ILE A 440 13.36 8.67 19.48
CA ILE A 440 14.51 8.32 18.62
C ILE A 440 14.13 7.24 17.60
N ILE A 441 13.42 6.20 18.04
CA ILE A 441 12.95 5.13 17.15
C ILE A 441 11.99 5.70 16.10
N THR A 442 11.09 6.60 16.51
CA THR A 442 10.13 7.24 15.59
C THR A 442 10.86 8.06 14.52
N ASP A 443 11.85 8.88 14.92
CA ASP A 443 12.63 9.69 13.97
C ASP A 443 13.46 8.79 13.02
N TYR A 444 14.05 7.69 13.52
CA TYR A 444 14.72 6.70 12.69
C TYR A 444 13.80 6.09 11.63
N PHE A 445 12.57 5.68 12.00
CA PHE A 445 11.61 5.14 11.04
C PHE A 445 11.13 6.18 10.03
N ILE A 446 10.95 7.45 10.45
CA ILE A 446 10.62 8.54 9.54
C ILE A 446 11.70 8.68 8.48
N ASP A 447 12.98 8.71 8.88
CA ASP A 447 14.10 8.86 7.95
C ASP A 447 14.26 7.65 7.04
N LEU A 448 14.07 6.44 7.58
CA LEU A 448 14.06 5.20 6.81
C LEU A 448 12.97 5.21 5.73
N PHE A 449 11.73 5.52 6.09
CA PHE A 449 10.62 5.60 5.13
C PHE A 449 10.81 6.73 4.13
N ASN A 450 11.37 7.87 4.53
CA ASN A 450 11.70 8.97 3.63
C ASN A 450 12.76 8.56 2.61
N GLN A 451 13.80 7.81 3.02
CA GLN A 451 14.85 7.33 2.13
C GLN A 451 14.29 6.38 1.06
N TYR A 452 13.49 5.39 1.46
CA TYR A 452 12.91 4.41 0.53
C TYR A 452 11.82 4.99 -0.38
N SER A 453 11.13 6.07 0.03
CA SER A 453 10.07 6.73 -0.76
C SER A 453 10.54 7.96 -1.54
N HIS A 454 11.84 8.25 -1.50
CA HIS A 454 12.41 9.49 -2.05
C HIS A 454 12.05 9.71 -3.53
N ASP A 455 12.25 8.70 -4.38
CA ASP A 455 12.06 8.84 -5.83
C ASP A 455 10.59 9.02 -6.20
N TYR A 456 9.71 8.25 -5.55
CA TYR A 456 8.26 8.41 -5.70
C TYR A 456 7.81 9.82 -5.31
N ARG A 457 8.31 10.36 -4.19
CA ARG A 457 7.98 11.72 -3.75
C ARG A 457 8.47 12.78 -4.72
N LYS A 458 9.66 12.61 -5.29
CA LYS A 458 10.21 13.55 -6.29
C LYS A 458 9.31 13.62 -7.53
N VAL A 459 8.87 12.47 -8.04
CA VAL A 459 7.91 12.38 -9.16
C VAL A 459 6.56 12.98 -8.76
N SER A 460 6.02 12.56 -7.62
CA SER A 460 4.72 13.03 -7.11
C SER A 460 4.68 14.55 -6.96
N ARG A 461 5.74 15.17 -6.42
CA ARG A 461 5.84 16.64 -6.29
C ARG A 461 5.93 17.34 -7.66
N LYS A 462 6.74 16.81 -8.58
CA LYS A 462 6.88 17.38 -9.94
C LYS A 462 5.54 17.30 -10.69
N LEU A 463 4.84 16.18 -10.56
CA LEU A 463 3.51 15.97 -11.13
C LEU A 463 2.44 16.85 -10.48
N ALA A 464 2.47 17.02 -9.16
CA ALA A 464 1.56 17.93 -8.45
C ALA A 464 1.76 19.38 -8.89
N LYS A 465 3.01 19.81 -9.11
CA LYS A 465 3.33 21.13 -9.66
C LYS A 465 2.74 21.30 -11.07
N MET A 466 2.97 20.36 -11.98
CA MET A 466 2.41 20.39 -13.33
C MET A 466 0.87 20.45 -13.33
N LYS A 467 0.22 19.64 -12.46
CA LYS A 467 -1.25 19.68 -12.29
C LYS A 467 -1.74 21.02 -11.74
N SER A 468 -0.99 21.64 -10.82
CA SER A 468 -1.36 22.95 -10.27
C SER A 468 -1.30 24.05 -11.32
N GLU A 469 -0.30 24.01 -12.21
CA GLU A 469 -0.13 24.95 -13.33
C GLU A 469 -1.27 24.79 -14.35
N ASP A 470 -1.60 23.56 -14.75
CA ASP A 470 -2.68 23.29 -15.71
C ASP A 470 -4.07 23.72 -15.22
N LYS A 471 -4.37 23.55 -13.93
CA LYS A 471 -5.64 24.01 -13.35
C LYS A 471 -5.79 25.53 -13.38
N VAL A 472 -4.69 26.27 -13.27
CA VAL A 472 -4.70 27.73 -13.39
C VAL A 472 -5.01 28.11 -14.84
N ILE A 473 -4.34 27.46 -15.81
CA ILE A 473 -4.60 27.65 -17.24
C ILE A 473 -6.05 27.32 -17.60
N GLN A 474 -6.59 26.19 -17.14
CA GLN A 474 -7.98 25.81 -17.39
C GLN A 474 -8.97 26.88 -16.88
N ARG A 475 -8.72 27.45 -15.69
CA ARG A 475 -9.57 28.52 -15.14
C ARG A 475 -9.51 29.79 -16.00
N GLU A 476 -8.33 30.17 -16.47
CA GLU A 476 -8.16 31.33 -17.35
C GLU A 476 -8.80 31.10 -18.72
N CYS A 477 -8.62 29.94 -19.34
CA CYS A 477 -9.28 29.60 -20.60
C CYS A 477 -10.81 29.64 -20.49
N ILE A 478 -11.38 29.19 -19.36
CA ILE A 478 -12.82 29.28 -19.10
C ILE A 478 -13.24 30.76 -18.95
N GLN A 479 -12.46 31.58 -18.23
CA GLN A 479 -12.73 33.01 -18.09
C GLN A 479 -12.67 33.75 -19.43
N LEU A 480 -11.70 33.42 -20.29
CA LEU A 480 -11.55 34.00 -21.63
C LEU A 480 -12.73 33.62 -22.54
N LYS A 481 -13.11 32.34 -22.61
CA LYS A 481 -14.29 31.90 -23.37
C LYS A 481 -15.57 32.64 -22.98
N THR A 482 -15.72 32.98 -21.69
CA THR A 482 -16.92 33.71 -21.26
C THR A 482 -16.87 35.22 -21.48
N ASN A 483 -15.68 35.77 -21.76
CA ASN A 483 -15.53 37.15 -22.21
C ASN A 483 -15.77 37.24 -23.72
N ASP A 484 -15.43 36.19 -24.48
CA ASP A 484 -15.72 36.08 -25.91
C ASP A 484 -17.22 35.82 -26.21
N ASP A 485 -17.97 35.20 -25.30
CA ASP A 485 -19.45 35.18 -25.39
C ASP A 485 -20.09 36.59 -25.25
N LYS A 486 -19.29 37.60 -24.85
CA LYS A 486 -19.65 39.03 -24.88
C LYS A 486 -18.90 39.83 -25.95
N ALA A 487 -17.95 39.22 -26.66
CA ALA A 487 -17.15 39.86 -27.68
C ALA A 487 -17.00 38.87 -28.86
N SER A 488 -17.82 39.07 -29.89
CA SER A 488 -17.76 38.32 -31.13
C SER A 488 -16.33 38.23 -31.69
N VAL A 489 -15.91 36.99 -31.95
CA VAL A 489 -14.91 36.57 -32.94
C VAL A 489 -13.54 37.24 -32.83
N ILE A 490 -12.61 36.60 -32.10
CA ILE A 490 -11.19 36.63 -32.46
C ILE A 490 -10.62 35.20 -32.33
N ASP A 491 -10.05 34.71 -33.43
CA ASP A 491 -9.51 33.37 -33.62
C ASP A 491 -8.51 32.91 -32.54
N MET A 492 -8.76 31.71 -32.00
CA MET A 492 -7.89 31.00 -31.05
C MET A 492 -6.54 30.56 -31.65
N ASP A 493 -6.34 30.71 -32.96
CA ASP A 493 -5.09 30.35 -33.66
C ASP A 493 -4.04 31.46 -33.65
N LYS A 494 -4.39 32.72 -33.32
CA LYS A 494 -3.46 33.87 -33.40
C LYS A 494 -2.72 34.21 -32.10
N MET A 495 -2.94 33.49 -31.00
CA MET A 495 -2.22 33.71 -29.73
C MET A 495 -0.97 32.84 -29.58
N ALA A 496 -0.74 31.89 -30.48
CA ALA A 496 0.45 31.02 -30.45
C ALA A 496 1.73 31.69 -30.99
N ASP A 497 1.66 32.90 -31.57
CA ASP A 497 2.78 33.50 -32.33
C ASP A 497 3.31 34.83 -31.77
N ASN A 498 3.00 35.18 -30.52
CA ASN A 498 3.65 36.33 -29.87
C ASN A 498 4.64 35.86 -28.80
N ASN A 499 5.90 35.84 -29.24
CA ASN A 499 7.11 35.72 -28.43
C ASN A 499 7.10 36.68 -27.22
N HIS A 500 6.55 36.25 -26.09
CA HIS A 500 6.97 36.69 -24.77
C HIS A 500 6.55 35.64 -23.73
N PRO A 501 7.44 34.68 -23.38
CA PRO A 501 7.15 33.67 -22.36
C PRO A 501 7.03 34.26 -20.93
N ASP A 502 7.37 35.54 -20.75
CA ASP A 502 7.52 36.15 -19.42
C ASP A 502 6.25 36.84 -18.86
N ARG A 503 5.15 36.94 -19.63
CA ARG A 503 3.92 37.59 -19.13
C ARG A 503 3.04 36.68 -18.26
N TYR A 504 3.30 35.38 -18.23
CA TYR A 504 2.55 34.40 -17.43
C TYR A 504 3.17 34.12 -16.04
N VAL A 505 4.20 34.88 -15.65
CA VAL A 505 5.05 34.58 -14.47
C VAL A 505 4.53 35.20 -13.16
N HIS A 506 3.52 36.06 -13.20
CA HIS A 506 2.95 36.70 -12.00
C HIS A 506 1.57 36.15 -11.59
N LEU A 507 1.42 34.84 -11.60
CA LEU A 507 0.28 34.18 -10.95
C LEU A 507 0.69 33.76 -9.55
N ARG A 508 -0.18 34.06 -8.57
CA ARG A 508 -0.03 33.74 -7.15
C ARG A 508 0.71 32.40 -7.00
N LYS A 509 1.97 32.45 -6.54
CA LYS A 509 2.75 31.26 -6.20
C LYS A 509 1.83 30.32 -5.40
N PRO A 510 1.74 29.01 -5.73
CA PRO A 510 1.05 28.08 -4.84
C PRO A 510 1.55 28.37 -3.43
N SER A 511 0.61 28.51 -2.49
CA SER A 511 0.92 28.70 -1.08
C SER A 511 2.10 27.80 -0.75
N GLN A 512 3.18 28.34 -0.18
CA GLN A 512 4.29 27.48 0.25
C GLN A 512 3.66 26.34 1.06
N PRO A 513 3.97 25.06 0.74
CA PRO A 513 3.40 23.96 1.49
C PRO A 513 3.71 24.24 2.96
N ILE A 514 2.67 24.27 3.81
CA ILE A 514 2.84 24.42 5.26
C ILE A 514 3.92 23.42 5.67
N ASP A 515 4.97 23.92 6.33
CA ASP A 515 6.15 23.14 6.63
C ASP A 515 5.72 21.86 7.36
N ILE A 516 5.85 20.71 6.69
CA ILE A 516 5.47 19.40 7.26
C ILE A 516 6.27 19.16 8.56
N ASN A 517 7.42 19.83 8.69
CA ASN A 517 8.30 19.85 9.84
C ASN A 517 7.70 20.53 11.08
N GLN A 518 6.73 21.43 10.93
CA GLN A 518 6.02 22.08 12.04
C GLN A 518 4.86 21.23 12.60
N ARG A 519 4.52 20.09 11.97
CA ARG A 519 3.44 19.21 12.42
C ARG A 519 3.93 18.18 13.45
N SER A 520 2.97 17.63 14.19
CA SER A 520 3.23 16.63 15.22
C SER A 520 4.02 15.42 14.68
N ARG A 521 4.95 14.90 15.48
CA ARG A 521 5.72 13.68 15.16
C ARG A 521 4.86 12.50 14.66
N PRO A 522 3.71 12.14 15.27
CA PRO A 522 2.88 11.05 14.76
C PRO A 522 2.31 11.32 13.36
N TYR A 523 1.97 12.57 13.03
CA TYR A 523 1.55 12.91 11.67
C TYR A 523 2.70 12.73 10.68
N ARG A 524 3.91 13.16 11.04
CA ARG A 524 5.11 12.94 10.20
C ARG A 524 5.37 11.45 9.96
N LEU A 525 5.26 10.62 10.99
CA LEU A 525 5.40 9.17 10.88
C LEU A 525 4.33 8.60 9.95
N PHE A 526 3.06 8.92 10.18
CA PHE A 526 1.95 8.45 9.34
C PHE A 526 2.11 8.87 7.87
N ASN A 527 2.44 10.14 7.62
CA ASN A 527 2.69 10.65 6.28
C ASN A 527 3.88 9.94 5.61
N SER A 528 4.95 9.69 6.38
CA SER A 528 6.12 8.98 5.85
C SER A 528 5.82 7.52 5.50
N LEU A 529 5.05 6.84 6.34
CA LEU A 529 4.57 5.48 6.13
C LEU A 529 3.62 5.41 4.93
N PHE A 530 2.71 6.38 4.77
CA PHE A 530 1.81 6.46 3.63
C PHE A 530 2.60 6.53 2.31
N TYR A 531 3.56 7.46 2.19
CA TYR A 531 4.38 7.54 0.98
C TYR A 531 5.27 6.31 0.76
N PHE A 532 5.72 5.64 1.83
CA PHE A 532 6.45 4.38 1.72
C PHE A 532 5.57 3.27 1.13
N ILE A 533 4.34 3.10 1.64
CA ILE A 533 3.37 2.13 1.13
C ILE A 533 3.03 2.42 -0.35
N MET A 534 2.79 3.69 -0.68
CA MET A 534 2.50 4.10 -2.06
C MET A 534 3.69 3.83 -3.01
N SER A 535 4.91 4.07 -2.54
CA SER A 535 6.13 3.80 -3.30
C SER A 535 6.39 2.32 -3.52
N GLN A 536 5.96 1.44 -2.61
CA GLN A 536 6.22 0.00 -2.63
C GLN A 536 4.93 -0.84 -2.79
N SER A 537 3.97 -0.31 -3.54
CA SER A 537 2.67 -0.96 -3.73
C SER A 537 2.72 -2.31 -4.44
N GLU A 538 3.74 -2.58 -5.27
CA GLU A 538 3.95 -3.90 -5.89
C GLU A 538 4.29 -4.97 -4.84
N LEU A 539 5.24 -4.67 -3.93
CA LEU A 539 5.61 -5.57 -2.84
C LEU A 539 4.45 -5.81 -1.88
N LEU A 540 3.63 -4.77 -1.62
CA LEU A 540 2.42 -4.91 -0.83
C LEU A 540 1.46 -5.93 -1.47
N CYS A 541 1.23 -5.86 -2.77
CA CYS A 541 0.39 -6.83 -3.49
C CYS A 541 0.95 -8.25 -3.40
N TYR A 542 2.26 -8.42 -3.61
CA TYR A 542 2.90 -9.73 -3.49
C TYR A 542 2.76 -10.31 -2.09
N SER A 543 2.95 -9.48 -1.06
CA SER A 543 2.76 -9.89 0.33
C SER A 543 1.31 -10.30 0.61
N ALA A 544 0.33 -9.58 0.08
CA ALA A 544 -1.08 -9.87 0.27
C ALA A 544 -1.49 -11.19 -0.42
N MET A 545 -0.95 -11.46 -1.61
CA MET A 545 -1.15 -12.72 -2.34
C MET A 545 -0.54 -13.92 -1.59
N ILE A 546 0.66 -13.75 -1.01
CA ILE A 546 1.30 -14.79 -0.19
C ILE A 546 0.52 -15.01 1.11
N ILE A 547 0.12 -13.95 1.81
CA ILE A 547 -0.70 -14.04 3.04
C ILE A 547 -2.04 -14.72 2.74
N LYS A 548 -2.68 -14.38 1.63
CA LYS A 548 -3.91 -15.07 1.18
C LYS A 548 -3.66 -16.57 1.05
N HIS A 549 -2.57 -16.97 0.40
CA HIS A 549 -2.21 -18.38 0.26
C HIS A 549 -1.89 -19.05 1.60
N LEU A 550 -1.16 -18.38 2.50
CA LEU A 550 -0.84 -18.89 3.84
C LEU A 550 -2.10 -19.22 4.66
N THR A 551 -3.14 -18.38 4.58
CA THR A 551 -4.38 -18.59 5.34
C THR A 551 -5.28 -19.69 4.79
N LEU A 552 -5.15 -20.05 3.50
CA LEU A 552 -6.04 -21.01 2.84
C LEU A 552 -5.36 -22.37 2.58
N GLY A 553 -4.11 -22.35 2.11
CA GLY A 553 -3.34 -23.55 1.78
C GLY A 553 -3.88 -24.37 0.59
N GLY A 554 -4.68 -23.77 -0.30
CA GLY A 554 -5.34 -24.48 -1.40
C GLY A 554 -4.70 -24.29 -2.77
N LEU A 555 -4.97 -25.24 -3.68
CA LEU A 555 -4.52 -25.22 -5.07
C LEU A 555 -4.94 -23.94 -5.80
N LEU A 556 -6.18 -23.47 -5.58
CA LEU A 556 -6.66 -22.23 -6.18
C LEU A 556 -5.81 -21.04 -5.71
N SER A 557 -5.61 -20.91 -4.39
CA SER A 557 -4.73 -19.83 -3.88
C SER A 557 -3.26 -19.94 -4.30
N MET A 558 -2.77 -21.14 -4.62
CA MET A 558 -1.37 -21.41 -5.02
C MET A 558 -1.00 -20.75 -6.35
N LEU A 559 -1.96 -20.60 -7.27
CA LEU A 559 -1.73 -19.93 -8.56
C LEU A 559 -1.26 -18.49 -8.38
N LEU A 560 -1.68 -17.82 -7.29
CA LEU A 560 -1.28 -16.45 -6.98
C LEU A 560 0.25 -16.36 -6.74
N PRO A 561 0.86 -17.01 -5.72
CA PRO A 561 2.31 -17.05 -5.54
C PRO A 561 3.08 -17.58 -6.75
N LEU A 562 2.58 -18.61 -7.44
CA LEU A 562 3.24 -19.13 -8.65
C LEU A 562 3.34 -18.05 -9.73
N SER A 563 2.28 -17.27 -9.95
CA SER A 563 2.32 -16.16 -10.90
C SER A 563 3.35 -15.09 -10.50
N ILE A 564 3.59 -14.90 -9.19
CA ILE A 564 4.58 -13.94 -8.69
C ILE A 564 6.00 -14.40 -9.06
N PHE A 565 6.35 -15.62 -8.68
CA PHE A 565 7.71 -16.13 -8.79
C PHE A 565 8.09 -16.68 -10.17
N LEU A 566 7.10 -16.98 -11.03
CA LEU A 566 7.35 -17.47 -12.39
C LEU A 566 7.29 -16.36 -13.45
N TRP A 567 6.61 -15.24 -13.17
CA TRP A 567 6.39 -14.19 -14.16
C TRP A 567 6.74 -12.79 -13.67
N THR A 568 6.10 -12.32 -12.58
CA THR A 568 6.15 -10.88 -12.22
C THR A 568 7.52 -10.40 -11.84
N THR A 569 8.17 -11.14 -10.96
CA THR A 569 9.41 -10.74 -10.32
C THR A 569 10.61 -10.88 -11.27
N LEU A 570 10.46 -11.74 -12.30
CA LEU A 570 11.42 -11.87 -13.39
C LEU A 570 11.30 -10.72 -14.39
N SER A 571 10.10 -10.16 -14.56
CA SER A 571 9.89 -9.01 -15.44
C SER A 571 10.39 -7.72 -14.76
N PRO A 572 10.96 -6.76 -15.52
CA PRO A 572 11.37 -5.46 -14.97
C PRO A 572 10.22 -4.69 -14.33
N ARG A 573 9.04 -4.84 -14.93
CA ARG A 573 7.78 -4.37 -14.40
C ARG A 573 6.69 -5.32 -14.86
N PRO A 574 5.75 -5.72 -13.99
CA PRO A 574 4.63 -6.52 -14.43
C PRO A 574 3.77 -5.73 -15.42
N SER A 575 3.32 -6.41 -16.48
CA SER A 575 2.51 -5.77 -17.52
C SER A 575 1.12 -5.42 -17.01
N ARG A 576 0.44 -4.49 -17.68
CA ARG A 576 -0.99 -4.20 -17.41
C ARG A 576 -1.83 -5.46 -17.46
N ASN A 577 -1.60 -6.30 -18.47
CA ASN A 577 -2.38 -7.51 -18.70
C ASN A 577 -2.19 -8.53 -17.56
N TYR A 578 -1.00 -8.59 -16.97
CA TYR A 578 -0.76 -9.38 -15.76
C TYR A 578 -1.66 -8.90 -14.61
N TRP A 579 -1.65 -7.60 -14.29
CA TRP A 579 -2.46 -7.06 -13.20
C TRP A 579 -3.96 -7.22 -13.45
N ILE A 580 -4.41 -7.05 -14.69
CA ILE A 580 -5.79 -7.35 -15.09
C ILE A 580 -6.11 -8.84 -14.87
N ALA A 581 -5.22 -9.75 -15.27
CA ALA A 581 -5.41 -11.18 -15.08
C ALA A 581 -5.48 -11.55 -13.59
N VAL A 582 -4.62 -10.99 -12.73
CA VAL A 582 -4.68 -11.19 -11.28
C VAL A 582 -5.97 -10.64 -10.69
N LEU A 583 -6.42 -9.47 -11.13
CA LEU A 583 -7.71 -8.92 -10.70
C LEU A 583 -8.85 -9.86 -11.12
N ILE A 584 -8.95 -10.26 -12.38
CA ILE A 584 -10.00 -11.20 -12.84
C ILE A 584 -9.93 -12.51 -12.03
N TYR A 585 -8.72 -13.05 -11.86
CA TYR A 585 -8.51 -14.30 -11.14
C TYR A 585 -8.96 -14.21 -9.68
N THR A 586 -8.61 -13.14 -8.97
CA THR A 586 -9.03 -12.94 -7.58
C THR A 586 -10.53 -12.76 -7.45
N HIS A 587 -11.18 -12.05 -8.38
CA HIS A 587 -12.64 -11.94 -8.40
C HIS A 587 -13.33 -13.30 -8.63
N VAL A 588 -12.84 -14.07 -9.61
CA VAL A 588 -13.34 -15.43 -9.88
C VAL A 588 -13.11 -16.34 -8.67
N MET A 589 -11.93 -16.27 -8.05
CA MET A 589 -11.63 -17.02 -6.84
C MET A 589 -12.60 -16.69 -5.71
N ILE A 590 -12.86 -15.40 -5.44
CA ILE A 590 -13.78 -14.96 -4.39
C ILE A 590 -15.20 -15.47 -4.71
N GLY A 591 -15.65 -15.29 -5.96
CA GLY A 591 -16.96 -15.76 -6.41
C GLY A 591 -17.14 -17.27 -6.26
N ILE A 592 -16.15 -18.07 -6.69
CA ILE A 592 -16.15 -19.51 -6.50
C ILE A 592 -16.22 -19.85 -5.01
N THR A 593 -15.32 -19.30 -4.18
CA THR A 593 -15.33 -19.61 -2.74
C THR A 593 -16.64 -19.23 -2.06
N TYR A 594 -17.30 -18.17 -2.52
CA TYR A 594 -18.60 -17.75 -2.01
C TYR A 594 -19.72 -18.74 -2.41
N LEU A 595 -19.74 -19.19 -3.67
CA LEU A 595 -20.75 -20.15 -4.17
C LEU A 595 -20.70 -21.48 -3.42
N TYR A 596 -19.51 -22.00 -3.12
CA TYR A 596 -19.35 -23.25 -2.38
C TYR A 596 -19.74 -23.14 -0.90
N GLN A 597 -19.84 -21.94 -0.33
CA GLN A 597 -20.35 -21.73 1.02
C GLN A 597 -21.87 -21.86 1.10
N ILE A 598 -22.58 -21.79 -0.02
CA ILE A 598 -24.04 -21.92 -0.07
C ILE A 598 -24.43 -23.37 0.22
N GLN A 599 -25.40 -23.58 1.11
CA GLN A 599 -25.80 -24.88 1.66
C GLN A 599 -26.55 -25.82 0.68
N PHE A 600 -26.64 -25.49 -0.61
CA PHE A 600 -27.49 -26.24 -1.54
C PHE A 600 -26.93 -27.62 -1.95
N TYR A 601 -25.61 -27.82 -1.87
CA TYR A 601 -24.96 -29.06 -2.34
C TYR A 601 -24.58 -30.00 -1.20
N ASP A 602 -24.86 -31.30 -1.39
CA ASP A 602 -24.66 -32.39 -0.42
C ASP A 602 -23.20 -32.60 0.02
N TRP A 603 -22.22 -32.06 -0.71
CA TRP A 603 -20.80 -32.08 -0.34
C TRP A 603 -20.47 -31.34 0.96
N ASN A 604 -21.45 -30.67 1.57
CA ASN A 604 -21.30 -29.72 2.69
C ASN A 604 -21.78 -30.28 4.03
N ILE A 605 -22.20 -31.55 4.08
CA ILE A 605 -22.94 -32.12 5.21
C ILE A 605 -22.01 -32.70 6.30
N ASP A 606 -20.85 -33.30 5.95
CA ASP A 606 -19.91 -33.88 6.94
C ASP A 606 -18.44 -33.80 6.48
N THR A 607 -17.71 -32.75 6.81
CA THR A 607 -16.28 -32.59 6.40
C THR A 607 -15.31 -32.25 7.53
N THR A 608 -15.74 -32.30 8.79
CA THR A 608 -14.88 -32.00 9.95
C THR A 608 -13.74 -33.02 10.12
N ASP A 609 -13.92 -34.27 9.67
CA ASP A 609 -12.96 -35.37 9.90
C ASP A 609 -12.28 -35.90 8.61
N ALA A 610 -12.38 -35.17 7.50
CA ALA A 610 -11.79 -35.63 6.23
C ALA A 610 -10.26 -35.45 6.21
N HIS A 611 -9.55 -36.50 5.78
CA HIS A 611 -8.10 -36.54 5.57
C HIS A 611 -7.58 -35.24 4.89
N PRO A 612 -6.37 -34.76 5.23
CA PRO A 612 -5.80 -33.54 4.64
C PRO A 612 -5.83 -33.49 3.11
N LEU A 613 -5.72 -34.66 2.46
CA LEU A 613 -5.75 -34.83 0.99
C LEU A 613 -7.15 -35.02 0.38
N SER A 614 -8.24 -34.75 1.11
CA SER A 614 -9.57 -34.71 0.50
C SER A 614 -9.62 -33.66 -0.63
N VAL A 615 -10.31 -33.96 -1.73
CA VAL A 615 -10.40 -33.09 -2.93
C VAL A 615 -10.82 -31.66 -2.55
N ILE A 616 -11.78 -31.52 -1.63
CA ILE A 616 -12.28 -30.23 -1.16
C ILE A 616 -11.18 -29.43 -0.42
N ASN A 617 -10.38 -30.13 0.39
CA ASN A 617 -9.25 -29.55 1.12
C ASN A 617 -8.11 -29.16 0.17
N ILE A 618 -7.80 -29.99 -0.83
CA ILE A 618 -6.76 -29.71 -1.84
C ILE A 618 -7.14 -28.49 -2.68
N ILE A 619 -8.40 -28.38 -3.13
CA ILE A 619 -8.85 -27.20 -3.88
C ILE A 619 -8.79 -25.95 -2.97
N GLY A 620 -8.95 -26.13 -1.66
CA GLY A 620 -8.90 -25.08 -0.65
C GLY A 620 -10.24 -24.39 -0.45
N VAL A 621 -11.34 -25.14 -0.64
CA VAL A 621 -12.70 -24.61 -0.55
C VAL A 621 -13.34 -25.17 0.71
N THR A 622 -12.78 -24.79 1.86
CA THR A 622 -13.28 -25.23 3.17
C THR A 622 -14.30 -24.25 3.72
N ARG A 623 -15.35 -24.76 4.38
CA ARG A 623 -16.34 -23.94 5.07
C ARG A 623 -15.64 -23.18 6.20
N LYS A 624 -15.73 -21.85 6.16
CA LYS A 624 -15.27 -20.99 7.25
C LYS A 624 -16.44 -20.69 8.19
N GLU A 625 -16.17 -20.62 9.50
CA GLU A 625 -17.15 -20.16 10.50
C GLU A 625 -17.61 -18.73 10.24
N THR A 626 -16.71 -17.90 9.68
CA THR A 626 -17.01 -16.57 9.15
C THR A 626 -16.80 -16.55 7.64
N ALA A 627 -17.79 -16.09 6.88
CA ALA A 627 -17.68 -15.92 5.43
C ALA A 627 -16.55 -14.95 5.02
N PHE A 628 -16.16 -14.06 5.92
CA PHE A 628 -15.09 -13.09 5.73
C PHE A 628 -13.71 -13.60 6.21
N SER A 629 -12.70 -13.46 5.35
CA SER A 629 -11.29 -13.58 5.71
C SER A 629 -10.66 -12.19 5.63
N ILE A 630 -10.02 -11.71 6.69
CA ILE A 630 -9.25 -10.45 6.66
C ILE A 630 -8.22 -10.46 5.51
N ALA A 631 -7.65 -11.63 5.22
CA ALA A 631 -6.72 -11.83 4.10
C ALA A 631 -7.34 -11.55 2.72
N ASP A 632 -8.62 -11.84 2.52
CA ASP A 632 -9.33 -11.55 1.27
C ASP A 632 -9.51 -10.04 1.09
N LEU A 633 -9.91 -9.35 2.16
CA LEU A 633 -9.99 -7.90 2.15
C LEU A 633 -8.63 -7.25 1.92
N PHE A 634 -7.59 -7.76 2.59
CA PHE A 634 -6.24 -7.23 2.47
C PHE A 634 -5.69 -7.40 1.05
N LEU A 635 -5.89 -8.57 0.43
CA LEU A 635 -5.54 -8.82 -0.97
C LEU A 635 -6.27 -7.87 -1.91
N PHE A 636 -7.58 -7.79 -1.75
CA PHE A 636 -8.43 -6.95 -2.57
C PHE A 636 -8.05 -5.47 -2.46
N SER A 637 -7.95 -4.94 -1.24
CA SER A 637 -7.55 -3.56 -0.96
C SER A 637 -6.17 -3.25 -1.52
N SER A 638 -5.20 -4.16 -1.38
CA SER A 638 -3.84 -3.97 -1.90
C SER A 638 -3.82 -3.89 -3.44
N LEU A 639 -4.53 -4.79 -4.13
CA LEU A 639 -4.60 -4.80 -5.60
C LEU A 639 -5.28 -3.54 -6.15
N PHE A 640 -6.34 -3.06 -5.50
CA PHE A 640 -7.00 -1.82 -5.89
C PHE A 640 -6.16 -0.58 -5.61
N LEU A 641 -5.48 -0.54 -4.46
CA LEU A 641 -4.54 0.53 -4.14
C LEU A 641 -3.42 0.58 -5.19
N HIS A 642 -2.81 -0.56 -5.53
CA HIS A 642 -1.79 -0.62 -6.56
C HIS A 642 -2.31 -0.17 -7.93
N ARG A 643 -3.49 -0.65 -8.35
CA ARG A 643 -4.14 -0.17 -9.58
C ARG A 643 -4.38 1.33 -9.57
N SER A 644 -4.86 1.89 -8.47
CA SER A 644 -5.11 3.33 -8.34
C SER A 644 -3.82 4.15 -8.51
N ILE A 645 -2.70 3.66 -7.94
CA ILE A 645 -1.39 4.29 -8.09
C ILE A 645 -0.90 4.21 -9.53
N LEU A 646 -1.04 3.05 -10.19
CA LEU A 646 -0.68 2.90 -11.60
C LEU A 646 -1.49 3.82 -12.50
N MET A 647 -2.76 4.08 -12.18
CA MET A 647 -3.61 5.03 -12.89
C MET A 647 -3.18 6.48 -12.63
N GLN A 648 -2.87 6.85 -11.38
CA GLN A 648 -2.41 8.20 -11.02
C GLN A 648 -1.06 8.57 -11.65
N LEU A 649 -0.16 7.60 -11.77
CA LEU A 649 1.13 7.74 -12.45
C LEU A 649 1.02 7.53 -13.97
N GLY A 650 -0.17 7.11 -14.43
CA GLY A 650 -0.53 6.74 -15.79
C GLY A 650 0.32 5.68 -16.47
N LEU A 651 0.87 4.81 -15.63
CA LEU A 651 1.60 3.61 -16.03
C LEU A 651 0.65 2.47 -16.45
N TRP A 652 -0.66 2.66 -16.24
CA TRP A 652 -1.71 1.71 -16.63
C TRP A 652 -2.10 1.75 -18.12
N LYS A 653 -1.73 2.80 -18.89
CA LYS A 653 -2.30 3.04 -20.25
C LYS A 653 -1.39 2.72 -21.44
N ALA A 654 -0.35 1.90 -21.28
CA ALA A 654 0.63 1.65 -22.34
C ALA A 654 0.50 0.25 -22.97
N GLU A 655 -0.32 0.09 -24.03
CA GLU A 655 -0.15 -0.97 -25.07
C GLU A 655 -1.09 -0.84 -26.29
N GLN A 656 -1.45 0.37 -26.76
CA GLN A 656 -2.26 0.50 -28.00
C GLN A 656 -1.68 1.42 -29.07
N THR A 657 -0.69 2.25 -28.76
CA THR A 657 -0.15 3.20 -29.75
C THR A 657 0.89 2.62 -30.70
N THR A 658 1.36 1.38 -30.52
CA THR A 658 2.42 0.78 -31.37
C THR A 658 1.94 -0.32 -32.31
N LEU A 659 0.63 -0.57 -32.41
CA LEU A 659 0.05 -1.54 -33.35
C LEU A 659 -0.80 -0.89 -34.44
N ASN A 660 -1.27 0.34 -34.23
CA ASN A 660 -2.09 1.05 -35.22
C ASN A 660 -1.27 1.75 -36.31
N ASP A 661 0.02 2.04 -36.07
CA ASP A 661 0.91 2.65 -37.08
C ASP A 661 1.51 1.64 -38.09
N SER A 662 1.23 0.34 -37.93
CA SER A 662 1.68 -0.71 -38.86
C SER A 662 0.56 -1.29 -39.75
N THR A 663 -0.64 -0.70 -39.73
CA THR A 663 -1.82 -1.17 -40.50
C THR A 663 -2.42 -0.11 -41.41
N SER A 664 -1.57 0.75 -41.99
CA SER A 664 -1.96 1.66 -43.08
C SER A 664 -1.09 1.42 -44.31
N THR A 665 -1.04 0.18 -44.77
CA THR A 665 -0.79 -0.19 -46.17
C THR A 665 -1.44 -1.56 -46.38
N ASP A 666 -2.12 -1.73 -47.51
CA ASP A 666 -2.76 -2.95 -48.01
C ASP A 666 -4.24 -3.16 -47.65
N VAL A 667 -5.07 -2.23 -48.13
CA VAL A 667 -6.42 -2.55 -48.61
C VAL A 667 -6.26 -3.21 -49.97
N ASN A 668 -6.34 -4.56 -50.03
CA ASN A 668 -6.88 -5.37 -51.14
C ASN A 668 -6.47 -6.85 -51.01
N HIS A 669 -7.28 -7.65 -50.32
CA HIS A 669 -7.75 -8.94 -50.84
C HIS A 669 -8.71 -9.58 -49.82
N SER A 670 -10.00 -9.36 -50.02
CA SER A 670 -11.05 -10.20 -49.45
C SER A 670 -11.44 -11.22 -50.49
N GLU A 671 -11.06 -12.50 -50.31
CA GLU A 671 -11.90 -13.65 -50.63
C GLU A 671 -11.22 -14.98 -50.25
N ARG A 672 -12.04 -15.87 -49.66
CA ARG A 672 -11.79 -17.29 -49.28
C ARG A 672 -10.99 -17.55 -47.99
N LYS A 673 -11.71 -17.99 -46.95
CA LYS A 673 -11.66 -19.38 -46.42
C LYS A 673 -12.40 -19.48 -45.08
N HIS A 674 -13.61 -20.03 -45.13
CA HIS A 674 -14.31 -20.61 -43.98
C HIS A 674 -13.96 -22.11 -43.95
N GLU A 675 -12.77 -22.48 -43.44
CA GLU A 675 -12.45 -23.86 -43.00
C GLU A 675 -11.07 -23.99 -42.30
N SER A 676 -10.29 -22.91 -42.12
CA SER A 676 -8.95 -22.96 -41.52
C SER A 676 -8.85 -22.34 -40.11
N ASN A 677 -9.95 -22.32 -39.35
CA ASN A 677 -10.02 -21.49 -38.12
C ASN A 677 -9.37 -22.13 -36.88
N GLU A 678 -9.11 -23.44 -36.83
CA GLU A 678 -8.41 -24.08 -35.70
C GLU A 678 -6.89 -24.17 -35.91
N GLN A 679 -6.43 -24.52 -37.11
CA GLN A 679 -4.99 -24.55 -37.46
C GLN A 679 -4.36 -23.14 -37.41
N SER A 680 -5.11 -22.10 -37.81
CA SER A 680 -4.67 -20.70 -37.79
C SER A 680 -4.57 -20.14 -36.36
N LYS A 681 -5.44 -20.57 -35.43
CA LYS A 681 -5.37 -20.21 -34.02
C LYS A 681 -4.12 -20.80 -33.35
N SER A 682 -3.80 -22.07 -33.60
CA SER A 682 -2.59 -22.72 -33.07
C SER A 682 -1.31 -22.05 -33.55
N THR A 683 -1.22 -21.71 -34.84
CA THR A 683 -0.07 -21.00 -35.42
C THR A 683 0.06 -19.56 -34.91
N ARG A 684 -1.07 -18.85 -34.70
CA ARG A 684 -1.07 -17.53 -34.06
C ARG A 684 -0.60 -17.60 -32.60
N ILE A 685 -1.11 -18.53 -31.80
CA ILE A 685 -0.73 -18.68 -30.39
C ILE A 685 0.76 -19.02 -30.27
N LYS A 686 1.28 -19.92 -31.11
CA LYS A 686 2.72 -20.20 -31.17
C LYS A 686 3.54 -18.97 -31.54
N SER A 687 3.10 -18.17 -32.53
CA SER A 687 3.78 -16.92 -32.91
C SER A 687 3.78 -15.87 -31.79
N TYR A 688 2.64 -15.71 -31.09
CA TYR A 688 2.54 -14.83 -29.92
C TYR A 688 3.45 -15.30 -28.78
N PHE A 689 3.44 -16.58 -28.47
CA PHE A 689 4.28 -17.18 -27.43
C PHE A 689 5.77 -17.06 -27.76
N MET A 690 6.16 -17.28 -29.01
CA MET A 690 7.55 -17.14 -29.42
C MET A 690 8.02 -15.69 -29.41
N THR A 691 7.14 -14.75 -29.80
CA THR A 691 7.40 -13.31 -29.69
C THR A 691 7.55 -12.89 -28.23
N LEU A 692 6.73 -13.43 -27.34
CA LEU A 692 6.78 -13.18 -25.90
C LEU A 692 8.08 -13.72 -25.28
N ILE A 693 8.47 -14.96 -25.61
CA ILE A 693 9.76 -15.53 -25.18
C ILE A 693 10.92 -14.72 -25.73
N LYS A 694 10.86 -14.29 -26.99
CA LYS A 694 11.91 -13.46 -27.60
C LYS A 694 12.01 -12.09 -26.91
N ARG A 695 10.88 -11.47 -26.55
CA ARG A 695 10.86 -10.24 -25.74
C ARG A 695 11.45 -10.46 -24.35
N PHE A 696 11.07 -11.55 -23.68
CA PHE A 696 11.59 -11.90 -22.36
C PHE A 696 13.09 -12.20 -22.40
N HIS A 697 13.56 -12.90 -23.43
CA HIS A 697 14.98 -13.17 -23.68
C HIS A 697 15.77 -11.86 -23.92
N ASN A 698 15.24 -10.97 -24.76
CA ASN A 698 15.84 -9.65 -25.00
C ASN A 698 15.86 -8.78 -23.72
N GLN A 699 14.85 -8.92 -22.85
CA GLN A 699 14.82 -8.26 -21.54
C GLN A 699 15.88 -8.81 -20.57
N LEU A 700 16.07 -10.14 -20.53
CA LEU A 700 17.14 -10.76 -19.73
C LEU A 700 18.54 -10.32 -20.19
N GLN A 701 18.70 -9.94 -21.46
CA GLN A 701 19.97 -9.44 -22.00
C GLN A 701 20.26 -7.97 -21.64
N GLN A 702 19.26 -7.16 -21.27
CA GLN A 702 19.44 -5.76 -20.85
C GLN A 702 19.13 -5.59 -19.34
N PRO A 703 20.10 -5.79 -18.44
CA PRO A 703 19.87 -5.65 -17.01
C PRO A 703 19.48 -4.21 -16.64
N LEU A 704 18.58 -4.06 -15.65
CA LEU A 704 18.16 -2.73 -15.19
C LEU A 704 19.12 -2.12 -14.17
N PHE A 705 19.72 -2.93 -13.31
CA PHE A 705 20.58 -2.48 -12.22
C PHE A 705 21.61 -3.53 -11.85
N VAL A 706 22.69 -3.09 -11.20
CA VAL A 706 23.81 -3.94 -10.75
C VAL A 706 23.75 -4.06 -9.24
N ARG A 707 23.26 -5.20 -8.73
CA ARG A 707 23.16 -5.43 -7.29
C ARG A 707 23.33 -6.91 -6.95
N ASP A 708 23.95 -7.17 -5.81
CA ASP A 708 24.18 -8.52 -5.31
C ASP A 708 23.18 -8.87 -4.20
N PHE A 709 22.34 -9.87 -4.46
CA PHE A 709 21.36 -10.41 -3.52
C PHE A 709 21.74 -11.79 -2.98
N TYR A 710 22.95 -12.29 -3.24
CA TYR A 710 23.36 -13.62 -2.78
C TYR A 710 23.40 -13.75 -1.26
N VAL A 711 23.92 -12.74 -0.56
CA VAL A 711 24.00 -12.78 0.91
C VAL A 711 22.61 -12.85 1.56
N PRO A 712 21.63 -12.00 1.19
CA PRO A 712 20.24 -12.16 1.64
C PRO A 712 19.63 -13.53 1.30
N MET A 713 19.89 -14.08 0.11
CA MET A 713 19.41 -15.41 -0.27
C MET A 713 19.95 -16.51 0.65
N PHE A 714 21.26 -16.53 0.87
CA PHE A 714 21.92 -17.47 1.76
C PHE A 714 21.39 -17.37 3.19
N PHE A 715 21.16 -16.15 3.69
CA PHE A 715 20.61 -15.94 5.02
C PHE A 715 19.18 -16.48 5.17
N CYS A 716 18.33 -16.34 4.14
CA CYS A 716 17.00 -16.93 4.14
C CYS A 716 17.06 -18.46 4.21
N ASP A 717 17.95 -19.09 3.43
CA ASP A 717 18.12 -20.55 3.45
C ASP A 717 18.72 -21.03 4.78
N PHE A 718 19.61 -20.26 5.40
CA PHE A 718 20.15 -20.54 6.74
C PHE A 718 19.06 -20.48 7.82
N ILE A 719 18.21 -19.45 7.81
CA ILE A 719 17.04 -19.37 8.71
C ILE A 719 16.12 -20.57 8.49
N ASN A 720 15.87 -20.95 7.23
CA ASN A 720 15.04 -22.11 6.92
C ASN A 720 15.61 -23.41 7.49
N ILE A 721 16.94 -23.61 7.48
CA ILE A 721 17.58 -24.76 8.13
C ILE A 721 17.31 -24.73 9.65
N ILE A 722 17.48 -23.57 10.28
CA ILE A 722 17.23 -23.41 11.72
C ILE A 722 15.77 -23.71 12.05
N LEU A 723 14.82 -23.25 11.23
CA LEU A 723 13.39 -23.51 11.42
C LEU A 723 13.06 -25.00 11.33
N VAL A 724 13.61 -25.71 10.34
CA VAL A 724 13.41 -27.16 10.19
C VAL A 724 13.97 -27.90 11.41
N ILE A 725 15.18 -27.56 11.86
CA ILE A 725 15.80 -28.20 13.04
C ILE A 725 15.02 -27.90 14.33
N SER A 726 14.61 -26.64 14.53
CA SER A 726 13.94 -26.21 15.76
C SER A 726 12.53 -26.78 15.88
N PHE A 727 11.82 -26.95 14.76
CA PHE A 727 10.44 -27.42 14.70
C PHE A 727 10.32 -28.78 13.99
N TYR A 728 11.22 -29.73 14.27
CA TYR A 728 11.27 -31.02 13.55
C TYR A 728 9.95 -31.80 13.57
N SER A 729 9.18 -31.74 14.68
CA SER A 729 7.87 -32.39 14.80
C SER A 729 6.82 -31.84 13.83
N ALA A 730 7.02 -30.64 13.30
CA ALA A 730 6.12 -30.03 12.33
C ALA A 730 6.45 -30.41 10.87
N PHE A 731 7.61 -31.05 10.64
CA PHE A 731 8.09 -31.41 9.30
C PHE A 731 8.23 -32.93 9.10
N GLY A 732 7.83 -33.73 10.08
CA GLY A 732 7.88 -35.19 10.04
C GLY A 732 6.72 -35.81 10.83
N GLU A 733 6.75 -37.13 10.94
CA GLU A 733 5.69 -37.92 11.60
C GLU A 733 5.49 -37.49 13.06
N GLN A 734 4.24 -37.26 13.46
CA GLN A 734 3.89 -36.77 14.79
C GLN A 734 4.02 -37.89 15.83
N THR A 735 5.22 -38.09 16.36
CA THR A 735 5.44 -39.05 17.46
C THR A 735 5.04 -38.47 18.82
N GLY A 736 4.75 -37.16 18.93
CA GLY A 736 4.39 -36.49 20.19
C GLY A 736 5.54 -36.37 21.21
N VAL A 737 6.75 -36.79 20.84
CA VAL A 737 7.95 -36.79 21.69
C VAL A 737 8.80 -35.55 21.39
N ASN A 738 9.58 -35.05 22.36
CA ASN A 738 10.53 -33.94 22.16
C ASN A 738 11.80 -34.39 21.42
N PHE A 739 12.42 -33.50 20.63
CA PHE A 739 13.58 -33.81 19.75
C PHE A 739 14.71 -34.52 20.49
N VAL A 740 15.02 -34.01 21.68
CA VAL A 740 16.10 -34.50 22.54
C VAL A 740 15.84 -35.95 22.98
N GLN A 741 14.57 -36.31 23.18
CA GLN A 741 14.18 -37.66 23.58
C GLN A 741 14.17 -38.61 22.37
N THR A 742 13.76 -38.14 21.19
CA THR A 742 13.88 -38.90 19.93
C THR A 742 15.34 -39.20 19.55
N ILE A 743 16.27 -38.27 19.79
CA ILE A 743 17.72 -38.50 19.63
C ILE A 743 18.22 -39.54 20.64
N LYS A 744 17.79 -39.45 21.91
CA LYS A 744 18.14 -40.45 22.93
C LYS A 744 17.65 -41.84 22.54
N GLU A 745 16.52 -41.93 21.85
CA GLU A 745 15.94 -43.17 21.34
C GLU A 745 16.51 -43.61 19.97
N ASN A 746 17.44 -42.84 19.38
CA ASN A 746 18.06 -43.10 18.07
C ASN A 746 17.07 -43.31 16.90
N ARG A 747 15.83 -42.83 17.03
CA ARG A 747 14.79 -42.94 15.98
C ARG A 747 14.63 -41.61 15.24
N VAL A 748 15.62 -41.23 14.44
CA VAL A 748 15.50 -40.02 13.61
C VAL A 748 14.55 -40.28 12.43
N PRO A 749 13.47 -39.51 12.24
CA PRO A 749 12.56 -39.70 11.10
C PRO A 749 13.31 -39.53 9.77
N LEU A 750 13.18 -40.50 8.87
CA LEU A 750 13.83 -40.47 7.54
C LEU A 750 13.38 -39.25 6.72
N SER A 751 12.10 -38.89 6.78
CA SER A 751 11.55 -37.71 6.09
C SER A 751 12.24 -36.41 6.53
N PHE A 752 12.57 -36.28 7.82
CA PHE A 752 13.29 -35.11 8.36
C PHE A 752 14.71 -34.98 7.80
N VAL A 753 15.47 -36.09 7.77
CA VAL A 753 16.83 -36.11 7.21
C VAL A 753 16.81 -35.80 5.72
N GLY A 754 15.83 -36.35 4.98
CA GLY A 754 15.65 -36.09 3.55
C GLY A 754 15.48 -34.59 3.24
N ILE A 755 14.64 -33.89 4.02
CA ILE A 755 14.40 -32.45 3.85
C ILE A 755 15.68 -31.64 4.04
N LEU A 756 16.44 -31.91 5.11
CA LEU A 756 17.70 -31.23 5.39
C LEU A 756 18.75 -31.48 4.30
N LEU A 757 18.85 -32.72 3.82
CA LEU A 757 19.80 -33.09 2.77
C LEU A 757 19.46 -32.40 1.45
N ILE A 758 18.19 -32.40 1.04
CA ILE A 758 17.73 -31.68 -0.16
C ILE A 758 18.00 -30.18 -0.04
N GLN A 759 17.73 -29.59 1.13
CA GLN A 759 17.99 -28.18 1.37
C GLN A 759 19.47 -27.83 1.25
N PHE A 760 20.36 -28.68 1.78
CA PHE A 760 21.81 -28.51 1.66
C PHE A 760 22.27 -28.63 0.20
N ILE A 761 21.76 -29.60 -0.55
CA ILE A 761 22.03 -29.74 -2.00
C ILE A 761 21.60 -28.48 -2.75
N PHE A 762 20.42 -27.93 -2.46
CA PHE A 762 19.96 -26.70 -3.10
C PHE A 762 20.87 -25.51 -2.82
N ILE A 763 21.39 -25.37 -1.60
CA ILE A 763 22.35 -24.31 -1.26
C ILE A 763 23.66 -24.48 -2.04
N ILE A 764 24.16 -25.71 -2.18
CA ILE A 764 25.39 -26.01 -2.95
C ILE A 764 25.20 -25.66 -4.43
N ILE A 765 24.09 -26.12 -5.04
CA ILE A 765 23.79 -25.84 -6.44
C ILE A 765 23.67 -24.34 -6.65
N ASP A 766 23.00 -23.62 -5.74
CA ASP A 766 22.86 -22.17 -5.87
C ASP A 766 24.21 -21.46 -5.77
N ARG A 767 25.08 -21.88 -4.84
CA ARG A 767 26.46 -21.36 -4.75
C ARG A 767 27.23 -21.61 -6.05
N ALA A 768 27.12 -22.80 -6.64
CA ALA A 768 27.79 -23.14 -7.88
C ALA A 768 27.31 -22.28 -9.05
N LEU A 769 25.99 -22.06 -9.17
CA LEU A 769 25.39 -21.20 -10.19
C LEU A 769 25.79 -19.73 -10.01
N TYR A 770 25.81 -19.23 -8.77
CA TYR A 770 26.28 -17.88 -8.45
C TYR A 770 27.74 -17.67 -8.85
N LEU A 771 28.63 -18.63 -8.57
CA LEU A 771 30.05 -18.53 -8.93
C LEU A 771 30.31 -18.60 -10.44
N ARG A 772 29.51 -19.40 -11.17
CA ARG A 772 29.58 -19.51 -12.65
C ARG A 772 28.89 -18.36 -13.37
N CYS A 773 27.98 -17.65 -12.70
CA CYS A 773 27.19 -16.54 -13.24
C CYS A 773 26.35 -16.92 -14.46
N ASN A 774 25.87 -18.15 -14.44
CA ASN A 774 24.98 -18.65 -15.46
C ASN A 774 23.55 -18.22 -15.14
N VAL A 775 23.11 -17.10 -15.74
CA VAL A 775 21.75 -16.56 -15.58
C VAL A 775 20.69 -17.57 -16.02
N TYR A 776 20.91 -18.27 -17.14
CA TYR A 776 19.98 -19.29 -17.63
C TYR A 776 19.91 -20.51 -16.71
N GLY A 777 21.06 -20.96 -16.19
CA GLY A 777 21.11 -22.03 -15.19
C GLY A 777 20.35 -21.66 -13.92
N LYS A 778 20.53 -20.42 -13.43
CA LYS A 778 19.79 -19.90 -12.28
C LYS A 778 18.29 -19.76 -12.55
N LEU A 779 17.89 -19.37 -13.76
CA LEU A 779 16.49 -19.34 -14.18
C LEU A 779 15.86 -20.73 -14.16
N CYS A 780 16.49 -21.73 -14.79
CA CYS A 780 15.99 -23.10 -14.77
C CYS A 780 15.90 -23.64 -13.34
N PHE A 781 16.90 -23.35 -12.50
CA PHE A 781 16.91 -23.73 -11.10
C PHE A 781 15.77 -23.07 -10.31
N GLN A 782 15.51 -21.78 -10.54
CA GLN A 782 14.37 -21.07 -9.93
C GLN A 782 13.04 -21.72 -10.31
N LEU A 783 12.80 -22.00 -11.60
CA LEU A 783 11.56 -22.63 -12.07
C LEU A 783 11.33 -24.00 -11.43
N PHE A 784 12.38 -24.82 -11.40
CA PHE A 784 12.37 -26.14 -10.78
C PHE A 784 12.09 -26.06 -9.27
N GLN A 785 12.80 -25.17 -8.56
CA GLN A 785 12.68 -25.05 -7.10
C GLN A 785 11.31 -24.51 -6.68
N VAL A 786 10.76 -23.54 -7.42
CA VAL A 786 9.41 -23.02 -7.16
C VAL A 786 8.38 -24.15 -7.29
N ILE A 787 8.39 -24.91 -8.38
CA ILE A 787 7.41 -25.98 -8.60
C ILE A 787 7.54 -27.07 -7.52
N ILE A 788 8.75 -27.56 -7.26
CA ILE A 788 8.97 -28.65 -6.30
C ILE A 788 8.61 -28.24 -4.88
N VAL A 789 8.99 -27.05 -4.43
CA VAL A 789 8.66 -26.61 -3.06
C VAL A 789 7.14 -26.51 -2.87
N HIS A 790 6.40 -26.00 -3.85
CA HIS A 790 4.93 -25.92 -3.73
C HIS A 790 4.29 -27.32 -3.76
N ILE A 791 4.72 -28.21 -4.66
CA ILE A 791 4.24 -29.60 -4.70
C ILE A 791 4.53 -30.31 -3.36
N TRP A 792 5.76 -30.19 -2.87
CA TRP A 792 6.17 -30.83 -1.62
C TRP A 792 5.40 -30.28 -0.42
N LEU A 793 5.30 -28.96 -0.27
CA LEU A 793 4.70 -28.32 0.90
C LEU A 793 3.17 -28.52 0.97
N PHE A 794 2.48 -28.58 -0.16
CA PHE A 794 1.01 -28.65 -0.20
C PHE A 794 0.45 -30.04 -0.49
N LEU A 795 1.24 -30.97 -1.03
CA LEU A 795 0.78 -32.35 -1.30
C LEU A 795 1.51 -33.39 -0.44
N VAL A 796 2.84 -33.30 -0.32
CA VAL A 796 3.64 -34.31 0.39
C VAL A 796 3.62 -34.06 1.89
N LEU A 797 3.88 -32.83 2.35
CA LEU A 797 3.96 -32.53 3.78
C LEU A 797 2.64 -32.81 4.55
N PRO A 798 1.44 -32.46 4.03
CA PRO A 798 0.18 -32.79 4.71
C PRO A 798 -0.09 -34.30 4.76
N ASN A 799 0.48 -35.07 3.84
CA ASN A 799 0.38 -36.53 3.85
C ASN A 799 1.24 -37.14 4.98
N GLU A 800 2.45 -36.62 5.17
CA GLU A 800 3.41 -37.13 6.17
C GLU A 800 3.08 -36.70 7.60
N THR A 801 2.50 -35.51 7.76
CA THR A 801 2.22 -34.93 9.09
C THR A 801 0.78 -35.13 9.55
N GLU A 802 -0.08 -35.66 8.67
CA GLU A 802 -1.54 -35.77 8.83
C GLU A 802 -2.24 -34.46 9.26
N THR A 803 -1.57 -33.31 9.08
CA THR A 803 -2.10 -31.99 9.44
C THR A 803 -2.30 -31.12 8.21
N LYS A 804 -3.32 -30.27 8.27
CA LYS A 804 -3.57 -29.27 7.22
C LYS A 804 -2.49 -28.20 7.29
N PHE A 805 -2.02 -27.73 6.13
CA PHE A 805 -1.00 -26.68 6.05
C PHE A 805 -1.37 -25.39 6.82
N ARG A 806 -2.67 -25.05 6.87
CA ARG A 806 -3.19 -23.88 7.60
C ARG A 806 -2.93 -23.95 9.11
N ASP A 807 -2.86 -25.15 9.69
CA ASP A 807 -2.72 -25.33 11.13
C ASP A 807 -1.24 -25.45 11.54
N ASN A 808 -0.36 -25.70 10.57
CA ASN A 808 1.08 -25.82 10.78
C ASN A 808 1.81 -24.47 10.66
N CYS A 809 1.88 -23.72 11.78
CA CYS A 809 2.54 -22.42 11.81
C CYS A 809 4.05 -22.48 11.45
N ALA A 810 4.75 -23.55 11.81
CA ALA A 810 6.18 -23.69 11.51
C ALA A 810 6.44 -23.80 9.99
N ALA A 811 5.64 -24.61 9.29
CA ALA A 811 5.69 -24.72 7.83
C ALA A 811 5.33 -23.39 7.14
N GLN A 812 4.40 -22.61 7.71
CA GLN A 812 4.07 -21.27 7.20
C GLN A 812 5.25 -20.29 7.33
N PHE A 813 5.92 -20.25 8.48
CA PHE A 813 7.10 -19.39 8.66
C PHE A 813 8.25 -19.79 7.72
N TRP A 814 8.50 -21.09 7.57
CA TRP A 814 9.48 -21.61 6.61
C TRP A 814 9.14 -21.18 5.18
N TYR A 815 7.87 -21.28 4.78
CA TYR A 815 7.43 -20.86 3.46
C TYR A 815 7.57 -19.35 3.24
N VAL A 816 7.33 -18.51 4.25
CA VAL A 816 7.56 -17.05 4.15
C VAL A 816 9.01 -16.74 3.82
N PHE A 817 9.97 -17.32 4.54
CA PHE A 817 11.40 -17.12 4.24
C PHE A 817 11.79 -17.71 2.89
N LYS A 818 11.18 -18.84 2.48
CA LYS A 818 11.40 -19.39 1.14
C LYS A 818 10.83 -18.49 0.03
N CYS A 819 9.69 -17.84 0.24
CA CYS A 819 9.15 -16.83 -0.65
C CYS A 819 10.06 -15.60 -0.76
N ILE A 820 10.65 -15.14 0.36
CA ILE A 820 11.64 -14.06 0.34
C ILE A 820 12.86 -14.47 -0.47
N TYR A 821 13.37 -15.70 -0.29
CA TYR A 821 14.44 -16.26 -1.11
C TYR A 821 14.07 -16.26 -2.61
N PHE A 822 12.86 -16.71 -2.98
CA PHE A 822 12.42 -16.71 -4.38
C PHE A 822 12.32 -15.31 -4.96
N GLY A 823 11.87 -14.33 -4.17
CA GLY A 823 11.88 -12.92 -4.52
C GLY A 823 13.29 -12.38 -4.75
N CYS A 824 14.23 -12.61 -3.82
CA CYS A 824 15.62 -12.21 -4.00
C CYS A 824 16.28 -12.90 -5.20
N SER A 825 15.99 -14.18 -5.44
CA SER A 825 16.52 -14.97 -6.56
C SER A 825 16.05 -14.46 -7.91
N SER A 826 14.75 -14.20 -8.07
CA SER A 826 14.19 -13.58 -9.28
C SER A 826 14.75 -12.18 -9.55
N ILE A 827 14.90 -11.35 -8.51
CA ILE A 827 15.54 -10.03 -8.61
C ILE A 827 17.01 -10.17 -9.03
N GLN A 828 17.74 -11.15 -8.48
CA GLN A 828 19.13 -11.43 -8.89
C GLN A 828 19.23 -11.85 -10.35
N ILE A 829 18.29 -12.67 -10.86
CA ILE A 829 18.24 -13.07 -12.28
C ILE A 829 18.03 -11.85 -13.19
N ARG A 830 17.19 -10.91 -12.76
CA ARG A 830 16.94 -9.64 -13.46
C ARG A 830 18.10 -8.64 -13.35
N SER A 831 18.88 -8.75 -12.28
CA SER A 831 20.04 -7.90 -12.02
C SER A 831 21.25 -8.39 -12.79
N LYS A 832 22.16 -7.48 -13.13
CA LYS A 832 23.48 -7.89 -13.62
C LYS A 832 24.26 -8.49 -12.46
N TYR A 833 24.86 -9.67 -12.65
CA TYR A 833 25.83 -10.19 -11.69
C TYR A 833 27.04 -9.24 -11.66
N PRO A 834 27.47 -8.76 -10.48
CA PRO A 834 28.63 -7.87 -10.39
C PRO A 834 29.88 -8.58 -10.92
N LYS A 835 30.81 -7.84 -11.53
CA LYS A 835 32.05 -8.41 -12.10
C LYS A 835 33.03 -8.88 -11.00
N HIS A 836 33.02 -8.25 -9.83
CA HIS A 836 33.88 -8.59 -8.69
C HIS A 836 33.10 -9.35 -7.61
N ARG A 837 33.26 -10.69 -7.55
CA ARG A 837 32.45 -11.59 -6.69
C ARG A 837 33.25 -12.44 -5.71
N ILE A 838 34.56 -12.48 -5.86
CA ILE A 838 35.42 -13.43 -5.14
C ILE A 838 35.64 -12.99 -3.68
N ARG A 839 35.43 -11.70 -3.36
CA ARG A 839 35.69 -11.15 -2.03
C ARG A 839 34.56 -11.51 -1.07
N ASN A 840 34.93 -11.98 0.13
CA ASN A 840 33.97 -12.21 1.22
C ASN A 840 33.22 -10.91 1.57
N ALA A 841 31.90 -10.99 1.71
CA ALA A 841 31.03 -9.83 1.97
C ALA A 841 31.36 -9.13 3.30
N LEU A 842 31.77 -9.90 4.33
CA LEU A 842 32.15 -9.34 5.64
C LEU A 842 33.48 -8.57 5.60
N MET A 843 34.34 -8.87 4.63
CA MET A 843 35.67 -8.25 4.47
C MET A 843 35.66 -6.97 3.63
N GLN A 844 34.49 -6.36 3.42
CA GLN A 844 34.38 -5.11 2.65
C GLN A 844 34.61 -3.85 3.49
N ARG A 845 34.27 -3.90 4.79
CA ARG A 845 34.48 -2.80 5.74
C ARG A 845 35.19 -3.35 6.97
N PHE A 846 36.28 -2.71 7.37
CA PHE A 846 37.11 -3.16 8.50
C PHE A 846 36.64 -2.55 9.83
N ASN A 847 35.38 -2.83 10.18
CA ASN A 847 34.76 -2.34 11.42
C ASN A 847 34.75 -3.45 12.48
N TYR A 848 34.73 -3.07 13.77
CA TYR A 848 34.64 -4.04 14.88
C TYR A 848 33.46 -5.01 14.76
N PHE A 849 32.31 -4.53 14.29
CA PHE A 849 31.14 -5.39 14.05
C PHE A 849 31.44 -6.50 13.02
N ASN A 850 32.05 -6.14 11.88
CA ASN A 850 32.40 -7.10 10.85
C ASN A 850 33.46 -8.10 11.33
N GLN A 851 34.41 -7.64 12.14
CA GLN A 851 35.41 -8.51 12.76
C GLN A 851 34.78 -9.51 13.72
N TYR A 852 33.81 -9.08 14.54
CA TYR A 852 33.09 -9.97 15.45
C TYR A 852 32.26 -11.01 14.69
N VAL A 853 31.48 -10.57 13.71
CA VAL A 853 30.64 -11.46 12.88
C VAL A 853 31.48 -12.42 12.04
N TYR A 854 32.69 -12.04 11.64
CA TYR A 854 33.60 -12.93 10.92
C TYR A 854 34.28 -13.98 11.83
N ARG A 855 34.41 -13.70 13.12
CA ARG A 855 34.98 -14.65 14.11
C ARG A 855 33.96 -15.66 14.60
N MET A 856 32.69 -15.26 14.67
CA MET A 856 31.55 -16.17 14.84
C MET A 856 31.37 -17.03 13.60
#